data_AF-A0A8S1EKR2-F1
#
_entry.id   AF-A0A8S1EKR2-F1
#
_cell.length_a   1.000
_cell.length_b   1.000
_cell.length_c   1.000
_cell.angle_alpha   90.00
_cell.angle_beta   90.00
_cell.angle_gamma   90.00
#
_symmetry.space_group_name_H-M   'P 1'
#
loop_
_entity.id
_entity.type
_entity.pdbx_description
1 polymer ?
#
loop_
_entity_poly.entity_id
_entity_poly.type
_entity_poly.pdbx_seq_one_letter_code
_entity_poly.pdbx_strand_id
1 'polypeptide(L)'
;MSTPYTINFEKEIGRGAFSSIFEGRTIGGRRVAVKFANKPREIEAAENEVKMLKNFIGVLNIVQLIGYEDRPSTSDSPRTFSFAMEIADGSLESLMSKPDHHKGLPMAILIDLVADCAAALEALRLKHTAHRDIKHMNILTFAGSPTSGRRSTHVFKLCDLGGARVIDERGMTTLVGTPNMLHPNLAAELCRQQHNWKTRKEYTSDECDLWSLGCTIFYCCTGQFPFKYDFNDRNLYYRAVTALKLNSDAIGMTHKGSYREGISGAFRYAFEPILEIPTGPNRHPRWFVHLLTVLLRMFFHEPSIEKYLAIVKSMRAAPRRVFVSIDQLSVVDHSDMSADPIVRVNLPPLSKCLGYPDGTDLTLISATSMSTAAANATSIDALRDSIYLVVPMISDVPCRAIPTKRVDFDESRERPDVALIEARKLRIFNALSNLNDADEFRRVFREVSTILDTQFQLLIDELCREPEKLQIVHRFAAYNETACIPLMIMNNSELHSGANVKECEKCAKDIGREVVVHLNQLFKLGEMCREFQAQSSRLEIEDTELAGIRDELADFWMKDRNEILATGEYSLELASRCAQLRTNILKEIFDGKPSKLAHSLILARTLVEKRAEYAKLQNTLLECIAQLEKPFQKMKETVNRIRQDERMDDETLKLLRKLQNPNYREALQKTEMKGREVKQLAALMRKSLEEHETTAVSADTSVRRMEHFLKLLPKLSHHLRKGDCGKIAVIGGSLEYTGAPYFAAKSAAILGADLIHVFCADEAASVIKGYSPDLIVHPGMKPETVIPKLSRMDAIVLGPGLGRNESLWPLIEKLYEFVAERQIPFVIDGDALWFVAERVAKFPRGMRSTILTPNFVEFSRLCAAALNENEVIGIKEEEKLQQLAVELSRKLGTSVYMKGVADLVVTTNGEVSRCATEASLRRCGGQGDLTAGTLALLLFWAKKSGCDWTSAHHEAGIASSWLVRTAGRRCFEKMGRSANTPGILDEIPHLMMDVETRETTDTVHSS
;
A
#
# COMPACT_ATOMS: atom_id res chain seq x y z
N MET A 1 -38.36 -21.21 5.89
CA MET A 1 -39.03 -21.81 4.72
C MET A 1 -37.96 -22.52 3.89
N SER A 2 -38.15 -23.79 3.52
CA SER A 2 -37.17 -24.58 2.75
C SER A 2 -37.18 -24.13 1.28
N THR A 3 -36.04 -23.82 0.70
CA THR A 3 -35.95 -23.46 -0.73
C THR A 3 -35.96 -24.74 -1.56
N PRO A 4 -36.85 -24.91 -2.56
CA PRO A 4 -36.84 -26.10 -3.40
C PRO A 4 -35.59 -26.15 -4.30
N TYR A 5 -35.13 -27.37 -4.61
CA TYR A 5 -33.93 -27.63 -5.41
C TYR A 5 -34.07 -28.91 -6.25
N THR A 6 -33.20 -29.06 -7.23
CA THR A 6 -33.05 -30.25 -8.07
C THR A 6 -31.70 -30.93 -7.82
N ILE A 7 -31.60 -32.23 -8.13
CA ILE A 7 -30.40 -33.05 -7.96
C ILE A 7 -29.94 -33.53 -9.34
N ASN A 8 -28.67 -33.36 -9.67
CA ASN A 8 -28.05 -33.96 -10.84
C ASN A 8 -27.27 -35.23 -10.45
N PHE A 9 -27.90 -36.39 -10.60
CA PHE A 9 -27.29 -37.68 -10.25
C PHE A 9 -26.11 -38.09 -11.15
N GLU A 10 -25.93 -37.45 -12.31
CA GLU A 10 -24.79 -37.72 -13.19
C GLU A 10 -23.51 -37.02 -12.72
N LYS A 11 -23.62 -36.05 -11.81
CA LYS A 11 -22.49 -35.22 -11.34
C LYS A 11 -22.28 -35.36 -9.84
N GLU A 12 -21.68 -36.49 -9.45
CA GLU A 12 -21.19 -36.72 -8.08
C GLU A 12 -19.96 -35.83 -7.84
N ILE A 13 -20.05 -34.95 -6.83
CA ILE A 13 -18.98 -34.00 -6.46
C ILE A 13 -18.21 -34.43 -5.21
N GLY A 14 -18.70 -35.44 -4.50
CA GLY A 14 -18.00 -36.02 -3.36
C GLY A 14 -18.73 -37.24 -2.81
N ARG A 15 -18.00 -38.09 -2.09
CA ARG A 15 -18.56 -39.28 -1.44
C ARG A 15 -18.09 -39.34 0.01
N GLY A 16 -19.02 -39.25 0.96
CA GLY A 16 -18.75 -39.44 2.38
C GLY A 16 -18.80 -40.92 2.78
N ALA A 17 -18.52 -41.21 4.06
CA ALA A 17 -18.59 -42.57 4.60
C ALA A 17 -19.99 -43.21 4.53
N PHE A 18 -21.04 -42.39 4.50
CA PHE A 18 -22.43 -42.82 4.58
C PHE A 18 -23.33 -42.28 3.45
N SER A 19 -22.86 -41.41 2.56
CA SER A 19 -23.73 -40.83 1.52
C SER A 19 -22.93 -40.17 0.40
N SER A 20 -23.48 -40.17 -0.81
CA SER A 20 -22.96 -39.40 -1.94
C SER A 20 -23.48 -37.95 -1.93
N ILE A 21 -22.64 -37.05 -2.43
CA ILE A 21 -22.94 -35.63 -2.60
C ILE A 21 -22.95 -35.32 -4.10
N PHE A 22 -24.05 -34.75 -4.57
CA PHE A 22 -24.30 -34.44 -5.96
C PHE A 22 -24.37 -32.93 -6.18
N GLU A 23 -24.06 -32.48 -7.39
CA GLU A 23 -24.39 -31.11 -7.79
C GLU A 23 -25.90 -30.95 -7.97
N GLY A 24 -26.45 -29.82 -7.53
CA GLY A 24 -27.86 -29.46 -7.71
C GLY A 24 -28.06 -27.99 -8.04
N ARG A 25 -29.32 -27.59 -8.26
CA ARG A 25 -29.71 -26.19 -8.46
C ARG A 25 -30.97 -25.82 -7.71
N THR A 26 -31.02 -24.62 -7.15
CA THR A 26 -32.28 -24.03 -6.64
C THR A 26 -33.19 -23.61 -7.81
N ILE A 27 -34.48 -23.31 -7.52
CA ILE A 27 -35.41 -22.74 -8.52
C ILE A 27 -34.82 -21.47 -9.19
N GLY A 28 -34.12 -20.62 -8.42
CA GLY A 28 -33.47 -19.41 -8.94
C GLY A 28 -32.17 -19.64 -9.72
N GLY A 29 -31.82 -20.90 -10.05
CA GLY A 29 -30.66 -21.25 -10.86
C GLY A 29 -29.32 -21.32 -10.11
N ARG A 30 -29.27 -20.94 -8.82
CA ARG A 30 -28.07 -21.03 -7.97
C ARG A 30 -27.62 -22.49 -7.81
N ARG A 31 -26.32 -22.76 -8.06
CA ARG A 31 -25.67 -24.06 -7.83
C ARG A 31 -25.60 -24.38 -6.33
N VAL A 32 -25.84 -25.64 -5.99
CA VAL A 32 -25.84 -26.15 -4.60
C VAL A 32 -25.18 -27.54 -4.55
N ALA A 33 -24.69 -27.93 -3.38
CA ALA A 33 -24.29 -29.30 -3.10
C ALA A 33 -25.45 -30.02 -2.41
N VAL A 34 -25.85 -31.19 -2.90
CA VAL A 34 -26.98 -31.96 -2.35
C VAL A 34 -26.49 -33.29 -1.80
N LYS A 35 -26.68 -33.49 -0.49
CA LYS A 35 -26.45 -34.79 0.15
C LYS A 35 -27.71 -35.63 0.02
N PHE A 36 -27.57 -36.84 -0.50
CA PHE A 36 -28.68 -37.75 -0.77
C PHE A 36 -28.52 -39.05 0.03
N ALA A 37 -29.60 -39.47 0.70
CA ALA A 37 -29.65 -40.67 1.54
C ALA A 37 -30.88 -41.52 1.18
N ASN A 38 -30.67 -42.81 0.99
CA ASN A 38 -31.74 -43.77 0.66
C ASN A 38 -31.74 -45.03 1.56
N LYS A 39 -30.79 -45.15 2.49
CA LYS A 39 -30.79 -46.22 3.51
C LYS A 39 -31.25 -45.67 4.86
N PRO A 40 -31.94 -46.46 5.70
CA PRO A 40 -32.50 -45.99 6.98
C PRO A 40 -31.48 -45.28 7.90
N ARG A 41 -30.28 -45.85 8.05
CA ARG A 41 -29.21 -45.24 8.88
C ARG A 41 -28.65 -43.94 8.29
N GLU A 42 -28.61 -43.84 6.96
CA GLU A 42 -28.11 -42.64 6.27
C GLU A 42 -29.14 -41.51 6.38
N ILE A 43 -30.43 -41.85 6.32
CA ILE A 43 -31.54 -40.91 6.51
C ILE A 43 -31.51 -40.35 7.93
N GLU A 44 -31.41 -41.20 8.95
CA GLU A 44 -31.32 -40.75 10.35
C GLU A 44 -30.11 -39.82 10.59
N ALA A 45 -28.96 -40.14 10.01
CA ALA A 45 -27.77 -39.28 10.08
C ALA A 45 -27.99 -37.92 9.38
N ALA A 46 -28.61 -37.92 8.19
CA ALA A 46 -28.92 -36.70 7.44
C ALA A 46 -29.96 -35.82 8.14
N GLU A 47 -30.98 -36.41 8.78
CA GLU A 47 -31.97 -35.67 9.58
C GLU A 47 -31.33 -34.98 10.78
N ASN A 48 -30.45 -35.70 11.50
CA ASN A 48 -29.69 -35.14 12.62
C ASN A 48 -28.77 -34.00 12.17
N GLU A 49 -28.11 -34.14 11.03
CA GLU A 49 -27.26 -33.09 10.47
C GLU A 49 -28.07 -31.84 10.07
N VAL A 50 -29.22 -32.01 9.40
CA VAL A 50 -30.13 -30.90 9.09
C VAL A 50 -30.63 -30.21 10.36
N LYS A 51 -30.95 -30.97 11.41
CA LYS A 51 -31.34 -30.43 12.71
C LYS A 51 -30.23 -29.57 13.31
N MET A 52 -28.97 -29.99 13.21
CA MET A 52 -27.82 -29.20 13.68
C MET A 52 -27.59 -27.96 12.82
N LEU A 53 -27.56 -28.10 11.49
CA LEU A 53 -27.31 -26.98 10.56
C LEU A 53 -28.34 -25.85 10.70
N LYS A 54 -29.59 -26.17 11.04
CA LYS A 54 -30.63 -25.16 11.32
C LYS A 54 -30.25 -24.18 12.43
N ASN A 55 -29.43 -24.60 13.41
CA ASN A 55 -29.00 -23.74 14.51
C ASN A 55 -27.94 -22.69 14.10
N PHE A 56 -27.33 -22.85 12.91
CA PHE A 56 -26.20 -22.06 12.44
C PHE A 56 -26.48 -21.33 11.11
N ILE A 57 -27.75 -21.17 10.74
CA ILE A 57 -28.15 -20.34 9.60
C ILE A 57 -27.67 -18.89 9.84
N GLY A 58 -26.98 -18.32 8.86
CA GLY A 58 -26.38 -16.99 8.90
C GLY A 58 -24.96 -16.94 9.46
N VAL A 59 -24.42 -18.04 10.03
CA VAL A 59 -23.05 -18.08 10.55
C VAL A 59 -22.05 -18.27 9.39
N LEU A 60 -21.22 -17.28 9.14
CA LEU A 60 -20.33 -17.27 7.96
C LEU A 60 -19.41 -18.50 7.85
N ASN A 61 -18.77 -18.91 8.94
CA ASN A 61 -17.75 -19.97 8.96
C ASN A 61 -18.32 -21.38 9.21
N ILE A 62 -19.63 -21.56 9.07
CA ILE A 62 -20.30 -22.87 9.06
C ILE A 62 -21.08 -22.98 7.75
N VAL A 63 -21.05 -24.14 7.13
CA VAL A 63 -21.74 -24.38 5.85
C VAL A 63 -23.24 -24.12 5.98
N GLN A 64 -23.79 -23.37 5.03
CA GLN A 64 -25.19 -22.92 5.06
C GLN A 64 -26.16 -23.94 4.44
N LEU A 65 -27.20 -24.30 5.20
CA LEU A 65 -28.34 -25.09 4.74
C LEU A 65 -29.26 -24.23 3.86
N ILE A 66 -29.62 -24.73 2.68
CA ILE A 66 -30.48 -24.03 1.71
C ILE A 66 -31.90 -24.61 1.73
N GLY A 67 -32.02 -25.92 1.82
CA GLY A 67 -33.30 -26.62 1.85
C GLY A 67 -33.12 -28.11 2.13
N TYR A 68 -34.21 -28.80 2.47
CA TYR A 68 -34.24 -30.25 2.60
C TYR A 68 -35.58 -30.81 2.09
N GLU A 69 -35.57 -32.07 1.71
CA GLU A 69 -36.71 -32.82 1.19
C GLU A 69 -36.72 -34.24 1.77
N ASP A 70 -37.85 -34.64 2.37
CA ASP A 70 -38.12 -35.99 2.84
C ASP A 70 -39.24 -36.58 1.98
N ARG A 71 -38.93 -37.62 1.22
CA ARG A 71 -39.90 -38.33 0.39
C ARG A 71 -40.25 -39.66 1.06
N PRO A 72 -41.50 -39.86 1.48
CA PRO A 72 -41.94 -41.11 2.08
C PRO A 72 -41.85 -42.26 1.08
N SER A 73 -41.77 -43.50 1.60
CA SER A 73 -41.80 -44.70 0.76
C SER A 73 -43.13 -44.85 0.04
N THR A 74 -43.09 -45.30 -1.21
CA THR A 74 -44.27 -45.66 -2.02
C THR A 74 -44.24 -47.16 -2.37
N SER A 75 -45.26 -47.66 -3.08
CA SER A 75 -45.28 -49.03 -3.62
C SER A 75 -44.06 -49.37 -4.48
N ASP A 76 -43.51 -48.36 -5.17
CA ASP A 76 -42.50 -48.52 -6.23
C ASP A 76 -41.15 -47.89 -5.88
N SER A 77 -41.02 -47.22 -4.73
CA SER A 77 -39.75 -46.60 -4.31
C SER A 77 -39.54 -46.51 -2.80
N PRO A 78 -38.32 -46.74 -2.28
CA PRO A 78 -38.00 -46.63 -0.86
C PRO A 78 -38.04 -45.16 -0.38
N ARG A 79 -38.15 -44.94 0.94
CA ARG A 79 -38.03 -43.60 1.54
C ARG A 79 -36.67 -42.99 1.17
N THR A 80 -36.65 -41.73 0.78
CA THR A 80 -35.41 -40.99 0.49
C THR A 80 -35.39 -39.66 1.21
N PHE A 81 -34.23 -39.26 1.72
CA PHE A 81 -34.03 -37.96 2.35
C PHE A 81 -32.88 -37.25 1.65
N SER A 82 -33.03 -35.96 1.38
CA SER A 82 -31.97 -35.14 0.83
C SER A 82 -31.96 -33.74 1.42
N PHE A 83 -30.81 -33.09 1.38
CA PHE A 83 -30.72 -31.67 1.71
C PHE A 83 -29.64 -30.97 0.90
N ALA A 84 -29.93 -29.72 0.55
CA ALA A 84 -29.07 -28.84 -0.22
C ALA A 84 -28.34 -27.86 0.70
N MET A 85 -27.05 -27.68 0.43
CA MET A 85 -26.17 -26.73 1.09
C MET A 85 -25.44 -25.87 0.05
N GLU A 86 -24.83 -24.78 0.51
CA GLU A 86 -23.93 -24.01 -0.36
C GLU A 86 -22.80 -24.89 -0.91
N ILE A 87 -22.45 -24.68 -2.18
CA ILE A 87 -21.41 -25.45 -2.87
C ILE A 87 -20.04 -24.78 -2.66
N ALA A 88 -19.06 -25.56 -2.24
CA ALA A 88 -17.68 -25.12 -2.03
C ALA A 88 -16.82 -25.32 -3.29
N ASP A 89 -15.67 -24.63 -3.34
CA ASP A 89 -14.67 -24.84 -4.41
C ASP A 89 -13.87 -26.13 -4.20
N GLY A 90 -13.80 -26.62 -2.97
CA GLY A 90 -13.07 -27.81 -2.55
C GLY A 90 -13.02 -27.95 -1.02
N SER A 91 -12.33 -28.98 -0.53
CA SER A 91 -11.99 -29.12 0.90
C SER A 91 -10.55 -28.66 1.16
N LEU A 92 -10.20 -28.51 2.44
CA LEU A 92 -8.83 -28.23 2.87
C LEU A 92 -7.89 -29.38 2.45
N GLU A 93 -8.37 -30.62 2.36
CA GLU A 93 -7.63 -31.72 1.73
C GLU A 93 -7.34 -31.47 0.25
N SER A 94 -8.34 -31.04 -0.52
CA SER A 94 -8.15 -30.70 -1.93
C SER A 94 -7.13 -29.56 -2.08
N LEU A 95 -7.11 -28.61 -1.14
CA LEU A 95 -6.11 -27.55 -1.09
C LEU A 95 -4.71 -28.09 -0.76
N MET A 96 -4.58 -28.99 0.23
CA MET A 96 -3.31 -29.62 0.63
C MET A 96 -2.74 -30.56 -0.44
N SER A 97 -3.60 -31.18 -1.23
CA SER A 97 -3.23 -32.08 -2.33
C SER A 97 -2.55 -31.35 -3.50
N LYS A 98 -2.62 -30.01 -3.54
CA LYS A 98 -1.94 -29.23 -4.58
C LYS A 98 -0.41 -29.36 -4.45
N PRO A 99 0.33 -29.52 -5.56
CA PRO A 99 1.80 -29.63 -5.56
C PRO A 99 2.51 -28.61 -4.67
N ASP A 100 2.06 -27.34 -4.70
CA ASP A 100 2.68 -26.23 -3.98
C ASP A 100 2.51 -26.32 -2.44
N HIS A 101 1.59 -27.16 -1.96
CA HIS A 101 1.20 -27.24 -0.55
C HIS A 101 1.66 -28.52 0.16
N HIS A 102 2.43 -29.40 -0.50
CA HIS A 102 2.82 -30.71 0.06
C HIS A 102 3.65 -30.61 1.34
N LYS A 103 4.37 -29.51 1.55
CA LYS A 103 5.12 -29.26 2.79
C LYS A 103 4.31 -28.44 3.81
N GLY A 104 3.07 -28.04 3.50
CA GLY A 104 2.26 -27.08 4.28
C GLY A 104 1.76 -25.88 3.46
N LEU A 105 0.83 -25.12 4.02
CA LEU A 105 0.21 -23.96 3.37
C LEU A 105 1.04 -22.68 3.55
N PRO A 106 0.96 -21.71 2.63
CA PRO A 106 1.47 -20.37 2.82
C PRO A 106 0.94 -19.70 4.10
N MET A 107 1.77 -18.84 4.72
CA MET A 107 1.42 -18.13 5.96
C MET A 107 0.08 -17.37 5.84
N ALA A 108 -0.15 -16.68 4.72
CA ALA A 108 -1.38 -15.93 4.50
C ALA A 108 -2.64 -16.82 4.57
N ILE A 109 -2.57 -18.03 4.03
CA ILE A 109 -3.66 -19.01 4.06
C ILE A 109 -3.82 -19.57 5.48
N LEU A 110 -2.73 -19.87 6.18
CA LEU A 110 -2.76 -20.38 7.55
C LEU A 110 -3.36 -19.36 8.54
N ILE A 111 -3.01 -18.09 8.43
CA ILE A 111 -3.57 -17.01 9.27
C ILE A 111 -5.10 -16.97 9.13
N ASP A 112 -5.60 -17.01 7.90
CA ASP A 112 -7.03 -16.98 7.64
C ASP A 112 -7.73 -18.28 8.06
N LEU A 113 -7.10 -19.44 7.86
CA LEU A 113 -7.60 -20.74 8.32
C LEU A 113 -7.76 -20.76 9.85
N VAL A 114 -6.72 -20.34 10.57
CA VAL A 114 -6.75 -20.24 12.04
C VAL A 114 -7.90 -19.32 12.46
N ALA A 115 -8.01 -18.14 11.85
CA ALA A 115 -9.00 -17.16 12.26
C ALA A 115 -10.45 -17.57 11.90
N ASP A 116 -10.66 -18.22 10.75
CA ASP A 116 -11.98 -18.74 10.34
C ASP A 116 -12.42 -19.94 11.19
N CYS A 117 -11.50 -20.84 11.54
CA CYS A 117 -11.78 -21.93 12.48
C CYS A 117 -12.12 -21.41 13.87
N ALA A 118 -11.46 -20.35 14.34
CA ALA A 118 -11.81 -19.71 15.61
C ALA A 118 -13.24 -19.14 15.59
N ALA A 119 -13.61 -18.41 14.53
CA ALA A 119 -14.97 -17.90 14.36
C ALA A 119 -16.03 -19.02 14.29
N ALA A 120 -15.73 -20.14 13.63
CA ALA A 120 -16.62 -21.30 13.60
C ALA A 120 -16.80 -21.94 14.99
N LEU A 121 -15.70 -22.11 15.73
CA LEU A 121 -15.72 -22.65 17.10
C LEU A 121 -16.41 -21.71 18.09
N GLU A 122 -16.30 -20.39 17.91
CA GLU A 122 -17.06 -19.42 18.71
C GLU A 122 -18.57 -19.60 18.51
N ALA A 123 -19.01 -19.73 17.26
CA ALA A 123 -20.42 -19.95 16.95
C ALA A 123 -20.95 -21.26 17.55
N LEU A 124 -20.17 -22.34 17.44
CA LEU A 124 -20.48 -23.64 18.05
C LEU A 124 -20.58 -23.53 19.58
N ARG A 125 -19.62 -22.86 20.24
CA ARG A 125 -19.57 -22.64 21.68
C ARG A 125 -20.77 -21.83 22.18
N LEU A 126 -21.13 -20.74 21.49
CA LEU A 126 -22.30 -19.91 21.83
C LEU A 126 -23.63 -20.67 21.74
N LYS A 127 -23.66 -21.79 21.01
CA LYS A 127 -24.80 -22.71 20.93
C LYS A 127 -24.59 -24.01 21.71
N HIS A 128 -23.59 -24.05 22.61
CA HIS A 128 -23.23 -25.23 23.41
C HIS A 128 -23.09 -26.51 22.59
N THR A 129 -22.52 -26.41 21.39
CA THR A 129 -22.40 -27.54 20.46
C THR A 129 -20.93 -27.91 20.28
N ALA A 130 -20.59 -29.20 20.35
CA ALA A 130 -19.29 -29.71 19.91
C ALA A 130 -19.42 -30.36 18.53
N HIS A 131 -18.42 -30.13 17.68
CA HIS A 131 -18.37 -30.69 16.33
C HIS A 131 -17.95 -32.17 16.34
N ARG A 132 -16.91 -32.51 17.10
CA ARG A 132 -16.41 -33.87 17.39
C ARG A 132 -15.76 -34.63 16.24
N ASP A 133 -15.60 -34.01 15.07
CA ASP A 133 -14.90 -34.61 13.91
C ASP A 133 -14.29 -33.52 13.01
N ILE A 134 -13.60 -32.55 13.62
CA ILE A 134 -12.86 -31.52 12.88
C ILE A 134 -11.63 -32.17 12.23
N LYS A 135 -11.54 -32.02 10.91
CA LYS A 135 -10.42 -32.52 10.10
C LYS A 135 -10.33 -31.76 8.79
N HIS A 136 -9.19 -31.86 8.11
CA HIS A 136 -8.97 -31.26 6.78
C HIS A 136 -10.01 -31.66 5.72
N MET A 137 -10.67 -32.82 5.84
CA MET A 137 -11.79 -33.18 4.96
C MET A 137 -13.09 -32.41 5.25
N ASN A 138 -13.29 -32.00 6.50
CA ASN A 138 -14.53 -31.37 6.99
C ASN A 138 -14.39 -29.83 7.13
N ILE A 139 -13.31 -29.28 6.58
CA ILE A 139 -13.11 -27.84 6.41
C ILE A 139 -13.19 -27.55 4.92
N LEU A 140 -14.21 -26.82 4.49
CA LEU A 140 -14.44 -26.47 3.09
C LEU A 140 -13.87 -25.10 2.76
N THR A 141 -13.40 -24.96 1.51
CA THR A 141 -12.85 -23.73 0.96
C THR A 141 -13.86 -23.05 0.03
N PHE A 142 -14.07 -21.75 0.24
CA PHE A 142 -14.90 -20.90 -0.62
C PHE A 142 -14.09 -19.71 -1.12
N ALA A 143 -14.45 -19.18 -2.29
CA ALA A 143 -13.90 -17.94 -2.81
C ALA A 143 -14.07 -16.78 -1.80
N GLY A 144 -12.94 -16.20 -1.41
CA GLY A 144 -12.86 -14.98 -0.62
C GLY A 144 -12.18 -13.87 -1.41
N SER A 145 -12.60 -12.63 -1.17
CA SER A 145 -11.89 -11.45 -1.65
C SER A 145 -10.90 -10.98 -0.59
N PRO A 146 -9.64 -10.65 -0.94
CA PRO A 146 -8.71 -9.99 -0.02
C PRO A 146 -9.27 -8.60 0.34
N THR A 147 -9.98 -8.51 1.47
CA THR A 147 -10.44 -7.23 2.05
C THR A 147 -9.47 -6.77 3.14
N SER A 148 -9.66 -5.56 3.68
CA SER A 148 -8.94 -5.08 4.88
C SER A 148 -9.15 -6.08 6.04
N GLY A 149 -8.19 -6.98 6.25
CA GLY A 149 -8.22 -8.02 7.29
C GLY A 149 -8.03 -9.47 6.83
N ARG A 150 -8.33 -9.83 5.57
CA ARG A 150 -8.11 -11.19 5.03
C ARG A 150 -6.84 -11.21 4.18
N ARG A 151 -5.95 -12.20 4.38
CA ARG A 151 -4.64 -12.26 3.69
C ARG A 151 -4.63 -13.17 2.47
N SER A 152 -5.63 -14.03 2.32
CA SER A 152 -5.78 -15.02 1.25
C SER A 152 -7.11 -14.90 0.52
N THR A 153 -7.22 -15.59 -0.61
CA THR A 153 -8.44 -15.68 -1.43
C THR A 153 -9.40 -16.79 -0.97
N HIS A 154 -9.20 -17.35 0.22
CA HIS A 154 -9.99 -18.48 0.72
C HIS A 154 -10.77 -18.06 1.96
N VAL A 155 -12.03 -18.48 2.06
CA VAL A 155 -12.82 -18.50 3.29
C VAL A 155 -13.01 -19.96 3.70
N PHE A 156 -12.71 -20.26 4.96
CA PHE A 156 -12.84 -21.62 5.49
C PHE A 156 -14.13 -21.77 6.30
N LYS A 157 -14.85 -22.86 6.04
CA LYS A 157 -16.10 -23.20 6.75
C LYS A 157 -16.10 -24.64 7.22
N LEU A 158 -16.59 -24.88 8.44
CA LEU A 158 -16.82 -26.24 8.94
C LEU A 158 -18.07 -26.86 8.30
N CYS A 159 -17.98 -28.13 7.94
CA CYS A 159 -19.08 -28.94 7.42
C CYS A 159 -19.17 -30.30 8.15
N ASP A 160 -20.18 -31.10 7.83
CA ASP A 160 -20.40 -32.43 8.41
C ASP A 160 -20.69 -32.40 9.93
N LEU A 161 -21.84 -31.81 10.28
CA LEU A 161 -22.36 -31.78 11.65
C LEU A 161 -23.11 -33.07 12.04
N GLY A 162 -23.00 -34.15 11.27
CA GLY A 162 -23.67 -35.43 11.56
C GLY A 162 -23.20 -36.07 12.86
N GLY A 163 -21.94 -35.85 13.25
CA GLY A 163 -21.37 -36.28 14.53
C GLY A 163 -21.52 -35.26 15.68
N ALA A 164 -22.00 -34.05 15.37
CA ALA A 164 -22.06 -32.95 16.31
C ALA A 164 -23.10 -33.21 17.41
N ARG A 165 -22.92 -32.59 18.58
CA ARG A 165 -23.81 -32.78 19.73
C ARG A 165 -23.92 -31.51 20.56
N VAL A 166 -25.15 -31.16 20.96
CA VAL A 166 -25.39 -30.15 21.99
C VAL A 166 -25.00 -30.75 23.35
N ILE A 167 -24.09 -30.10 24.04
CA ILE A 167 -23.49 -30.56 25.30
C ILE A 167 -24.33 -30.06 26.48
N ASP A 168 -24.58 -30.95 27.43
CA ASP A 168 -25.14 -30.63 28.74
C ASP A 168 -24.02 -30.47 29.78
N GLU A 169 -24.36 -30.11 31.03
CA GLU A 169 -23.38 -29.87 32.10
C GLU A 169 -22.48 -31.09 32.43
N ARG A 170 -22.81 -32.30 31.96
CA ARG A 170 -22.11 -33.56 32.27
C ARG A 170 -21.06 -33.95 31.22
N GLY A 171 -20.81 -33.11 30.21
CA GLY A 171 -19.82 -33.40 29.16
C GLY A 171 -20.19 -34.59 28.27
N MET A 172 -19.21 -35.17 27.58
CA MET A 172 -19.42 -36.21 26.57
C MET A 172 -18.78 -37.54 26.96
N THR A 173 -19.44 -38.64 26.62
CA THR A 173 -18.94 -40.02 26.84
C THR A 173 -18.94 -40.87 25.58
N THR A 174 -19.30 -40.33 24.42
CA THR A 174 -19.50 -41.13 23.20
C THR A 174 -18.30 -41.06 22.27
N LEU A 175 -17.74 -42.22 21.89
CA LEU A 175 -16.55 -42.34 21.06
C LEU A 175 -16.87 -42.00 19.59
N VAL A 176 -16.54 -40.76 19.18
CA VAL A 176 -16.69 -40.24 17.81
C VAL A 176 -15.45 -39.44 17.46
N GLY A 177 -15.03 -39.51 16.19
CA GLY A 177 -13.90 -38.79 15.64
C GLY A 177 -13.00 -39.70 14.79
N THR A 178 -12.11 -39.08 14.01
CA THR A 178 -11.19 -39.82 13.14
C THR A 178 -10.07 -40.49 13.98
N PRO A 179 -9.83 -41.81 13.87
CA PRO A 179 -8.96 -42.56 14.79
C PRO A 179 -7.57 -42.00 15.06
N ASN A 180 -6.91 -41.44 14.04
CA ASN A 180 -5.55 -40.86 14.12
C ASN A 180 -5.52 -39.38 14.56
N MET A 181 -6.65 -38.85 15.02
CA MET A 181 -6.79 -37.48 15.53
C MET A 181 -7.61 -37.44 16.84
N LEU A 182 -7.81 -38.59 17.48
CA LEU A 182 -8.54 -38.69 18.73
C LEU A 182 -7.71 -38.15 19.91
N HIS A 183 -8.38 -37.42 20.80
CA HIS A 183 -7.82 -37.03 22.10
C HIS A 183 -7.32 -38.26 22.88
N PRO A 184 -6.24 -38.18 23.69
CA PRO A 184 -5.60 -39.36 24.31
C PRO A 184 -6.56 -40.25 25.11
N ASN A 185 -7.52 -39.67 25.82
CA ASN A 185 -8.52 -40.44 26.56
C ASN A 185 -9.41 -41.29 25.64
N LEU A 186 -9.77 -40.75 24.47
CA LEU A 186 -10.58 -41.43 23.46
C LEU A 186 -9.74 -42.51 22.73
N ALA A 187 -8.50 -42.18 22.39
CA ALA A 187 -7.57 -43.12 21.78
C ALA A 187 -7.30 -44.35 22.67
N ALA A 188 -7.15 -44.13 23.98
CA ALA A 188 -6.98 -45.19 24.96
C ALA A 188 -8.16 -46.17 24.98
N GLU A 189 -9.39 -45.64 24.91
CA GLU A 189 -10.59 -46.46 24.92
C GLU A 189 -10.76 -47.24 23.61
N LEU A 190 -10.46 -46.61 22.47
CA LEU A 190 -10.48 -47.26 21.15
C LEU A 190 -9.52 -48.46 21.10
N CYS A 191 -8.37 -48.40 21.78
CA CYS A 191 -7.44 -49.53 21.89
C CYS A 191 -7.95 -50.64 22.81
N ARG A 192 -8.73 -50.33 23.85
CA ARG A 192 -9.18 -51.30 24.87
C ARG A 192 -10.44 -52.06 24.46
N GLN A 193 -11.35 -51.45 23.71
CA GLN A 193 -12.66 -52.07 23.40
C GLN A 193 -13.05 -51.79 21.94
N GLN A 194 -13.09 -52.83 21.09
CA GLN A 194 -13.48 -52.68 19.67
C GLN A 194 -15.00 -52.51 19.45
N HIS A 195 -15.83 -52.73 20.49
CA HIS A 195 -17.29 -52.80 20.34
C HIS A 195 -18.09 -51.91 21.32
N ASN A 196 -17.41 -51.09 22.15
CA ASN A 196 -18.09 -50.16 23.03
C ASN A 196 -17.94 -48.73 22.51
N TRP A 197 -19.08 -48.08 22.26
CA TRP A 197 -19.14 -46.71 21.75
C TRP A 197 -19.16 -45.67 22.88
N LYS A 198 -19.02 -46.08 24.14
CA LYS A 198 -18.94 -45.20 25.31
C LYS A 198 -17.57 -45.27 25.99
N THR A 199 -17.05 -44.11 26.40
CA THR A 199 -15.84 -43.93 27.18
C THR A 199 -16.14 -43.90 28.67
N ARG A 200 -15.19 -44.40 29.49
CA ARG A 200 -15.32 -44.39 30.96
C ARG A 200 -15.07 -43.03 31.59
N LYS A 201 -14.44 -42.11 30.85
CA LYS A 201 -14.15 -40.73 31.27
C LYS A 201 -14.96 -39.76 30.42
N GLU A 202 -15.49 -38.74 31.07
CA GLU A 202 -16.09 -37.58 30.42
C GLU A 202 -15.01 -36.70 29.79
N TYR A 203 -15.37 -36.00 28.72
CA TYR A 203 -14.51 -35.02 28.03
C TYR A 203 -15.34 -33.85 27.52
N THR A 204 -14.69 -32.71 27.30
CA THR A 204 -15.33 -31.43 26.91
C THR A 204 -15.32 -31.17 25.40
N SER A 205 -16.07 -30.16 24.94
CA SER A 205 -15.97 -29.64 23.56
C SER A 205 -14.54 -29.25 23.23
N ASP A 206 -13.93 -28.49 24.14
CA ASP A 206 -12.61 -27.88 23.95
C ASP A 206 -11.55 -28.97 23.80
N GLU A 207 -11.56 -30.00 24.66
CA GLU A 207 -10.61 -31.12 24.58
C GLU A 207 -10.72 -31.91 23.26
N CYS A 208 -11.92 -32.06 22.69
CA CYS A 208 -12.12 -32.83 21.47
C CYS A 208 -11.84 -32.01 20.21
N ASP A 209 -12.46 -30.84 20.12
CA ASP A 209 -12.46 -30.01 18.92
C ASP A 209 -11.10 -29.32 18.74
N LEU A 210 -10.47 -28.83 19.82
CA LEU A 210 -9.14 -28.21 19.71
C LEU A 210 -8.03 -29.23 19.50
N TRP A 211 -8.13 -30.44 20.06
CA TRP A 211 -7.15 -31.49 19.79
C TRP A 211 -7.13 -31.87 18.31
N SER A 212 -8.31 -32.14 17.74
CA SER A 212 -8.45 -32.51 16.33
C SER A 212 -8.12 -31.35 15.38
N LEU A 213 -8.47 -30.11 15.75
CA LEU A 213 -8.02 -28.91 15.06
C LEU A 213 -6.50 -28.73 15.14
N GLY A 214 -5.86 -29.03 16.27
CA GLY A 214 -4.41 -28.99 16.44
C GLY A 214 -3.69 -29.98 15.53
N CYS A 215 -4.18 -31.22 15.43
CA CYS A 215 -3.68 -32.19 14.44
C CYS A 215 -3.83 -31.67 13.00
N THR A 216 -4.96 -31.04 12.70
CA THR A 216 -5.26 -30.49 11.37
C THR A 216 -4.37 -29.29 11.03
N ILE A 217 -4.17 -28.34 11.95
CA ILE A 217 -3.30 -27.18 11.75
C ILE A 217 -1.85 -27.63 11.64
N PHE A 218 -1.38 -28.58 12.47
CA PHE A 218 -0.03 -29.13 12.33
C PHE A 218 0.17 -29.76 10.95
N TYR A 219 -0.81 -30.54 10.46
CA TYR A 219 -0.80 -31.09 9.11
C TYR A 219 -0.76 -29.98 8.04
N CYS A 220 -1.56 -28.93 8.20
CA CYS A 220 -1.54 -27.79 7.29
C CYS A 220 -0.23 -26.99 7.32
N CYS A 221 0.53 -27.02 8.42
CA CYS A 221 1.82 -26.32 8.54
C CYS A 221 2.98 -27.14 7.96
N THR A 222 2.91 -28.47 8.01
CA THR A 222 4.06 -29.36 7.77
C THR A 222 3.86 -30.36 6.63
N GLY A 223 2.61 -30.59 6.20
CA GLY A 223 2.24 -31.68 5.30
C GLY A 223 2.23 -33.06 5.96
N GLN A 224 2.50 -33.16 7.27
CA GLN A 224 2.51 -34.41 8.02
C GLN A 224 1.69 -34.28 9.30
N PHE A 225 1.10 -35.37 9.78
CA PHE A 225 0.42 -35.36 11.08
C PHE A 225 1.43 -35.35 12.23
N PRO A 226 1.09 -34.75 13.38
CA PRO A 226 1.98 -34.69 14.56
C PRO A 226 2.23 -36.06 15.19
N PHE A 227 1.44 -37.07 14.83
CA PHE A 227 1.53 -38.43 15.34
C PHE A 227 1.42 -39.43 14.18
N LYS A 228 2.31 -40.41 14.16
CA LYS A 228 2.23 -41.52 13.20
C LYS A 228 1.08 -42.44 13.58
N TYR A 229 0.30 -42.84 12.57
CA TYR A 229 -0.76 -43.83 12.72
C TYR A 229 -0.51 -45.00 11.78
N ASP A 230 -0.73 -46.21 12.30
CA ASP A 230 -0.64 -47.45 11.54
C ASP A 230 -1.94 -48.23 11.74
N PHE A 231 -2.59 -48.63 10.64
CA PHE A 231 -3.83 -49.41 10.68
C PHE A 231 -3.63 -50.80 11.28
N ASN A 232 -2.44 -51.36 11.13
CA ASN A 232 -2.07 -52.67 11.66
C ASN A 232 -1.64 -52.59 13.13
N ASP A 233 -1.23 -51.41 13.59
CA ASP A 233 -0.80 -51.17 14.97
C ASP A 233 -1.48 -49.94 15.58
N ARG A 234 -2.70 -50.17 16.08
CA ARG A 234 -3.50 -49.14 16.75
C ARG A 234 -2.86 -48.60 18.03
N ASN A 235 -1.92 -49.33 18.64
CA ASN A 235 -1.24 -48.86 19.85
C ASN A 235 -0.23 -47.76 19.55
N LEU A 236 0.33 -47.70 18.34
CA LEU A 236 1.34 -46.71 17.96
C LEU A 236 0.86 -45.28 18.23
N TYR A 237 -0.32 -44.91 17.72
CA TYR A 237 -0.90 -43.58 17.90
C TYR A 237 -1.21 -43.30 19.38
N TYR A 238 -1.90 -44.23 20.06
CA TYR A 238 -2.23 -44.09 21.48
C TYR A 238 -0.98 -43.86 22.35
N ARG A 239 0.09 -44.61 22.09
CA ARG A 239 1.36 -44.47 22.81
C ARG A 239 2.06 -43.16 22.49
N ALA A 240 2.00 -42.67 21.25
CA ALA A 240 2.53 -41.38 20.86
C ALA A 240 1.83 -40.23 21.58
N VAL A 241 0.49 -40.20 21.59
CA VAL A 241 -0.27 -39.13 22.25
C VAL A 241 -0.21 -39.21 23.78
N THR A 242 0.02 -40.40 24.34
CA THR A 242 0.30 -40.57 25.78
C THR A 242 1.70 -40.05 26.12
N ALA A 243 2.71 -40.34 25.29
CA ALA A 243 4.05 -39.80 25.47
C ALA A 243 4.05 -38.27 25.40
N LEU A 244 3.24 -37.68 24.50
CA LEU A 244 3.05 -36.23 24.42
C LEU A 244 2.60 -35.65 25.77
N LYS A 245 1.59 -36.23 26.42
CA LYS A 245 1.08 -35.73 27.71
C LYS A 245 2.11 -35.76 28.85
N LEU A 246 3.19 -36.53 28.72
CA LEU A 246 4.31 -36.53 29.68
C LEU A 246 5.33 -35.41 29.42
N ASN A 247 5.23 -34.72 28.28
CA ASN A 247 6.11 -33.62 27.89
C ASN A 247 5.27 -32.39 27.53
N SER A 248 5.11 -31.47 28.49
CA SER A 248 4.28 -30.26 28.34
C SER A 248 4.76 -29.29 27.25
N ASP A 249 6.03 -29.38 26.85
CA ASP A 249 6.60 -28.50 25.83
C ASP A 249 6.40 -29.04 24.40
N ALA A 250 6.10 -30.33 24.27
CA ALA A 250 5.95 -31.00 22.99
C ALA A 250 4.61 -30.67 22.30
N ILE A 251 4.66 -30.51 20.97
CA ILE A 251 3.53 -30.29 20.07
C ILE A 251 3.34 -31.45 19.08
N GLY A 252 4.09 -32.53 19.24
CA GLY A 252 4.02 -33.74 18.42
C GLY A 252 5.05 -34.77 18.86
N MET A 253 4.98 -35.97 18.29
CA MET A 253 5.89 -37.08 18.63
C MET A 253 6.34 -37.82 17.37
N THR A 254 7.65 -37.79 17.11
CA THR A 254 8.27 -38.51 16.00
C THR A 254 8.60 -39.95 16.44
N HIS A 255 8.08 -40.94 15.73
CA HIS A 255 8.38 -42.36 15.99
C HIS A 255 9.79 -42.70 15.51
N LYS A 256 10.68 -43.12 16.43
CA LYS A 256 12.08 -43.49 16.13
C LYS A 256 12.28 -44.98 15.89
N GLY A 257 11.36 -45.81 16.37
CA GLY A 257 11.44 -47.26 16.24
C GLY A 257 10.61 -47.98 17.28
N SER A 258 10.50 -49.29 17.11
CA SER A 258 9.79 -50.16 18.03
C SER A 258 10.69 -51.36 18.36
N TYR A 259 10.75 -51.75 19.63
CA TYR A 259 11.54 -52.90 20.08
C TYR A 259 10.73 -53.75 21.05
N ARG A 260 11.09 -55.04 21.16
CA ARG A 260 10.52 -55.96 22.15
C ARG A 260 11.46 -56.04 23.34
N GLU A 261 10.91 -55.87 24.54
CA GLU A 261 11.68 -55.88 25.78
C GLU A 261 11.33 -57.12 26.61
N GLY A 262 12.34 -57.92 26.95
CA GLY A 262 12.21 -59.11 27.80
C GLY A 262 11.51 -60.31 27.15
N ILE A 263 11.32 -61.37 27.95
CA ILE A 263 10.72 -62.67 27.55
C ILE A 263 9.20 -62.55 27.32
N SER A 264 8.55 -61.51 27.88
CA SER A 264 7.10 -61.29 27.79
C SER A 264 6.62 -60.73 26.44
N GLY A 265 7.53 -60.32 25.54
CA GLY A 265 7.20 -59.93 24.17
C GLY A 265 6.42 -58.61 24.01
N ALA A 266 6.34 -57.77 25.05
CA ALA A 266 5.62 -56.49 24.97
C ALA A 266 6.36 -55.49 24.04
N PHE A 267 5.64 -54.98 23.04
CA PHE A 267 6.16 -53.94 22.14
C PHE A 267 6.29 -52.61 22.89
N ARG A 268 7.50 -52.03 22.89
CA ARG A 268 7.75 -50.64 23.26
C ARG A 268 8.04 -49.79 22.03
N TYR A 269 7.66 -48.53 22.14
CA TYR A 269 7.83 -47.53 21.09
C TYR A 269 8.74 -46.43 21.61
N ALA A 270 9.74 -46.05 20.82
CA ALA A 270 10.59 -44.90 21.08
C ALA A 270 10.04 -43.68 20.33
N PHE A 271 9.86 -42.57 21.05
CA PHE A 271 9.40 -41.30 20.50
C PHE A 271 10.38 -40.18 20.82
N GLU A 272 10.54 -39.26 19.87
CA GLU A 272 11.25 -38.00 20.07
C GLU A 272 10.22 -36.85 20.07
N PRO A 273 10.27 -35.94 21.06
CA PRO A 273 9.34 -34.82 21.13
C PRO A 273 9.61 -33.79 20.03
N ILE A 274 8.55 -33.30 19.41
CA ILE A 274 8.59 -32.13 18.52
C ILE A 274 8.29 -30.91 19.38
N LEU A 275 9.24 -29.99 19.56
CA LEU A 275 9.10 -28.84 20.47
C LEU A 275 8.68 -27.53 19.78
N GLU A 276 8.98 -27.42 18.49
CA GLU A 276 8.65 -26.29 17.60
C GLU A 276 8.16 -26.89 16.27
N ILE A 277 7.31 -26.15 15.54
CA ILE A 277 6.83 -26.63 14.24
C ILE A 277 8.02 -26.84 13.30
N PRO A 278 8.16 -28.05 12.71
CA PRO A 278 9.27 -28.37 11.82
C PRO A 278 9.03 -27.79 10.42
N THR A 279 8.96 -26.46 10.32
CA THR A 279 9.02 -25.78 9.03
C THR A 279 10.46 -25.80 8.56
N GLY A 280 10.71 -26.26 7.33
CA GLY A 280 12.03 -26.14 6.71
C GLY A 280 12.58 -24.70 6.80
N PRO A 281 13.91 -24.52 6.69
CA PRO A 281 14.55 -23.22 6.88
C PRO A 281 13.89 -22.14 6.01
N ASN A 282 13.55 -21.01 6.64
CA ASN A 282 12.99 -19.80 6.02
C ASN A 282 11.63 -19.94 5.32
N ARG A 283 10.86 -21.01 5.60
CA ARG A 283 9.52 -21.17 5.01
C ARG A 283 8.47 -20.23 5.61
N HIS A 284 8.53 -20.01 6.92
CA HIS A 284 7.65 -19.11 7.65
C HIS A 284 8.49 -18.20 8.56
N PRO A 285 8.07 -16.93 8.75
CA PRO A 285 8.72 -16.04 9.71
C PRO A 285 8.69 -16.63 11.13
N ARG A 286 9.75 -16.41 11.92
CA ARG A 286 9.85 -17.03 13.27
C ARG A 286 8.76 -16.59 14.23
N TRP A 287 8.29 -15.34 14.15
CA TRP A 287 7.16 -14.87 14.98
C TRP A 287 5.90 -15.74 14.74
N PHE A 288 5.68 -16.16 13.48
CA PHE A 288 4.53 -16.95 13.09
C PHE A 288 4.69 -18.43 13.49
N VAL A 289 5.91 -18.98 13.34
CA VAL A 289 6.25 -20.32 13.85
C VAL A 289 6.05 -20.38 15.37
N HIS A 290 6.48 -19.34 16.10
CA HIS A 290 6.26 -19.22 17.53
C HIS A 290 4.78 -19.17 17.88
N LEU A 291 4.00 -18.29 17.23
CA LEU A 291 2.55 -18.18 17.43
C LEU A 291 1.84 -19.53 17.25
N LEU A 292 2.11 -20.23 16.14
CA LEU A 292 1.49 -21.52 15.88
C LEU A 292 1.96 -22.60 16.86
N THR A 293 3.23 -22.57 17.29
CA THR A 293 3.75 -23.49 18.32
C THR A 293 3.05 -23.27 19.66
N VAL A 294 2.83 -22.01 20.07
CA VAL A 294 2.07 -21.66 21.27
C VAL A 294 0.62 -22.15 21.17
N LEU A 295 -0.04 -21.92 20.02
CA LEU A 295 -1.40 -22.40 19.76
C LEU A 295 -1.51 -23.93 19.85
N LEU A 296 -0.60 -24.66 19.21
CA LEU A 296 -0.61 -26.12 19.22
C LEU A 296 -0.33 -26.69 20.62
N ARG A 297 0.60 -26.08 21.36
CA ARG A 297 0.87 -26.47 22.75
C ARG A 297 -0.37 -26.25 23.61
N MET A 298 -1.05 -25.12 23.45
CA MET A 298 -2.33 -24.84 24.12
C MET A 298 -3.40 -25.89 23.72
N PHE A 299 -3.59 -26.18 22.44
CA PHE A 299 -4.57 -27.17 21.99
C PHE A 299 -4.33 -28.58 22.54
N PHE A 300 -3.07 -29.00 22.65
CA PHE A 300 -2.75 -30.35 23.11
C PHE A 300 -2.66 -30.48 24.62
N HIS A 301 -2.28 -29.44 25.37
CA HIS A 301 -2.07 -29.53 26.82
C HIS A 301 -3.12 -28.82 27.66
N GLU A 302 -3.57 -27.64 27.24
CA GLU A 302 -4.53 -26.80 27.95
C GLU A 302 -5.62 -26.24 27.01
N PRO A 303 -6.44 -27.10 26.40
CA PRO A 303 -7.40 -26.68 25.38
C PRO A 303 -8.43 -25.70 25.96
N SER A 304 -8.53 -24.51 25.36
CA SER A 304 -9.53 -23.50 25.70
C SER A 304 -9.89 -22.69 24.45
N ILE A 305 -11.16 -22.76 24.04
CA ILE A 305 -11.66 -22.00 22.88
C ILE A 305 -11.61 -20.50 23.17
N GLU A 306 -11.82 -20.09 24.42
CA GLU A 306 -11.76 -18.69 24.83
C GLU A 306 -10.33 -18.11 24.73
N LYS A 307 -9.32 -18.84 25.23
CA LYS A 307 -7.90 -18.45 25.03
C LYS A 307 -7.56 -18.40 23.54
N TYR A 308 -8.06 -19.36 22.74
CA TYR A 308 -7.84 -19.37 21.30
C TYR A 308 -8.39 -18.12 20.61
N LEU A 309 -9.64 -17.74 20.94
CA LEU A 309 -10.29 -16.54 20.40
C LEU A 309 -9.53 -15.26 20.78
N ALA A 310 -9.05 -15.17 22.03
CA ALA A 310 -8.25 -14.04 22.48
C ALA A 310 -6.97 -13.87 21.65
N ILE A 311 -6.23 -14.96 21.43
CA ILE A 311 -4.99 -14.95 20.61
C ILE A 311 -5.30 -14.53 19.17
N VAL A 312 -6.38 -15.05 18.56
CA VAL A 312 -6.76 -14.69 17.18
C VAL A 312 -7.16 -13.21 17.08
N LYS A 313 -7.84 -12.68 18.10
CA LYS A 313 -8.18 -11.25 18.17
C LYS A 313 -6.91 -10.39 18.25
N SER A 314 -5.96 -10.76 19.11
CA SER A 314 -4.66 -10.10 19.19
C SER A 314 -3.91 -10.17 17.86
N MET A 315 -3.87 -11.35 17.21
CA MET A 315 -3.22 -11.54 15.90
C MET A 315 -3.82 -10.66 14.80
N ARG A 316 -5.14 -10.46 14.80
CA ARG A 316 -5.82 -9.58 13.82
C ARG A 316 -5.59 -8.08 14.09
N ALA A 317 -5.41 -7.71 15.36
CA ALA A 317 -5.16 -6.32 15.77
C ALA A 317 -3.67 -5.94 15.78
N ALA A 318 -2.78 -6.92 15.72
CA ALA A 318 -1.33 -6.74 15.79
C ALA A 318 -0.81 -5.77 14.72
N PRO A 319 0.00 -4.75 15.11
CA PRO A 319 0.73 -3.93 14.16
C PRO A 319 1.52 -4.77 13.17
N ARG A 320 1.35 -4.50 11.88
CA ARG A 320 2.01 -5.23 10.80
C ARG A 320 3.03 -4.36 10.10
N ARG A 321 4.24 -4.89 9.94
CA ARG A 321 5.35 -4.23 9.24
C ARG A 321 6.02 -5.21 8.29
N VAL A 322 6.51 -4.71 7.17
CA VAL A 322 7.28 -5.47 6.20
C VAL A 322 8.73 -5.05 6.33
N PHE A 323 9.61 -6.03 6.54
CA PHE A 323 11.04 -5.81 6.67
C PHE A 323 11.75 -6.33 5.43
N VAL A 324 12.54 -5.47 4.80
CA VAL A 324 13.32 -5.79 3.60
C VAL A 324 14.78 -5.91 4.02
N SER A 325 15.32 -7.13 3.93
CA SER A 325 16.74 -7.38 4.23
C SER A 325 17.51 -7.48 2.92
N ILE A 326 18.48 -6.59 2.74
CA ILE A 326 19.37 -6.60 1.56
C ILE A 326 20.31 -7.80 1.64
N ASP A 327 20.95 -8.02 2.78
CA ASP A 327 21.96 -9.07 2.98
C ASP A 327 21.39 -10.49 2.90
N GLN A 328 20.11 -10.65 3.27
CA GLN A 328 19.41 -11.94 3.16
C GLN A 328 18.58 -12.06 1.88
N LEU A 329 18.51 -11.02 1.04
CA LEU A 329 17.66 -10.96 -0.16
C LEU A 329 16.22 -11.43 0.11
N SER A 330 15.63 -10.95 1.21
CA SER A 330 14.33 -11.43 1.67
C SER A 330 13.41 -10.31 2.11
N VAL A 331 12.11 -10.55 1.94
CA VAL A 331 11.05 -9.67 2.43
C VAL A 331 10.23 -10.40 3.48
N VAL A 332 10.35 -9.97 4.73
CA VAL A 332 9.71 -10.61 5.88
C VAL A 332 8.50 -9.80 6.34
N ASP A 333 7.33 -10.41 6.28
CA ASP A 333 6.11 -9.87 6.89
C ASP A 333 6.09 -10.22 8.38
N HIS A 334 6.06 -9.19 9.23
CA HIS A 334 6.07 -9.30 10.68
C HIS A 334 4.78 -8.72 11.27
N SER A 335 4.15 -9.46 12.18
CA SER A 335 3.03 -8.97 12.99
C SER A 335 3.44 -8.99 14.45
N ASP A 336 3.31 -7.83 15.12
CA ASP A 336 3.76 -7.65 16.50
C ASP A 336 2.81 -8.34 17.49
N MET A 337 3.27 -9.47 18.03
CA MET A 337 2.53 -10.26 19.02
C MET A 337 2.97 -9.96 20.47
N SER A 338 3.81 -8.96 20.71
CA SER A 338 4.36 -8.68 22.05
C SER A 338 3.30 -8.22 23.05
N ALA A 339 2.19 -7.67 22.57
CA ALA A 339 1.07 -7.21 23.39
C ALA A 339 0.20 -8.36 23.94
N ASP A 340 0.21 -9.53 23.29
CA ASP A 340 -0.62 -10.66 23.73
C ASP A 340 0.00 -11.37 24.94
N PRO A 341 -0.75 -11.54 26.05
CA PRO A 341 -0.19 -12.06 27.30
C PRO A 341 0.26 -13.52 27.21
N ILE A 342 -0.31 -14.32 26.31
CA ILE A 342 0.00 -15.74 26.14
C ILE A 342 1.16 -15.90 25.15
N VAL A 343 1.10 -15.21 24.02
CA VAL A 343 2.09 -15.36 22.94
C VAL A 343 3.42 -14.65 23.25
N ARG A 344 3.40 -13.56 24.03
CA ARG A 344 4.64 -12.83 24.39
C ARG A 344 5.66 -13.64 25.16
N VAL A 345 5.24 -14.73 25.82
CA VAL A 345 6.13 -15.59 26.60
C VAL A 345 7.13 -16.26 25.67
N ASN A 346 8.42 -16.03 25.90
CA ASN A 346 9.53 -16.51 25.04
C ASN A 346 9.41 -16.08 23.57
N LEU A 347 8.73 -14.96 23.29
CA LEU A 347 8.65 -14.41 21.93
C LEU A 347 10.07 -14.09 21.43
N PRO A 348 10.48 -14.60 20.24
CA PRO A 348 11.79 -14.32 19.70
C PRO A 348 11.97 -12.81 19.44
N PRO A 349 13.17 -12.25 19.69
CA PRO A 349 13.44 -10.86 19.36
C PRO A 349 13.34 -10.61 17.84
N LEU A 350 13.14 -9.36 17.45
CA LEU A 350 12.99 -8.96 16.05
C LEU A 350 14.19 -9.40 15.21
N SER A 351 15.42 -9.25 15.72
CA SER A 351 16.66 -9.74 15.08
C SER A 351 16.57 -11.21 14.68
N LYS A 352 16.18 -12.08 15.62
CA LYS A 352 15.96 -13.51 15.38
C LYS A 352 14.78 -13.76 14.43
N CYS A 353 13.72 -12.95 14.51
CA CYS A 353 12.59 -13.02 13.58
C CYS A 353 12.96 -12.72 12.14
N LEU A 354 13.92 -11.82 11.96
CA LEU A 354 14.50 -11.44 10.68
C LEU A 354 15.72 -12.27 10.30
N GLY A 355 15.99 -13.37 11.01
CA GLY A 355 17.06 -14.31 10.67
C GLY A 355 18.47 -13.93 11.14
N TYR A 356 18.66 -12.83 11.88
CA TYR A 356 19.97 -12.44 12.40
C TYR A 356 20.36 -13.21 13.68
N PRO A 357 21.67 -13.34 13.98
CA PRO A 357 22.15 -13.92 15.23
C PRO A 357 21.61 -13.18 16.45
N ASP A 358 21.41 -13.91 17.55
CA ASP A 358 21.03 -13.34 18.84
C ASP A 358 22.08 -12.29 19.28
N GLY A 359 21.65 -11.08 19.66
CA GLY A 359 22.55 -9.98 20.02
C GLY A 359 22.80 -8.94 18.89
N THR A 360 22.17 -9.08 17.72
CA THR A 360 22.34 -8.14 16.61
C THR A 360 21.44 -6.91 16.75
N ASP A 361 22.04 -5.72 16.89
CA ASP A 361 21.33 -4.45 16.77
C ASP A 361 21.01 -4.13 15.31
N LEU A 362 19.83 -3.54 15.07
CA LEU A 362 19.34 -3.25 13.73
C LEU A 362 19.06 -1.77 13.56
N THR A 363 19.47 -1.21 12.43
CA THR A 363 18.95 0.06 11.94
C THR A 363 17.82 -0.21 10.96
N LEU A 364 16.68 0.41 11.21
CA LEU A 364 15.45 0.27 10.44
C LEU A 364 15.19 1.60 9.73
N ILE A 365 15.24 1.57 8.40
CA ILE A 365 15.09 2.74 7.54
C ILE A 365 13.78 2.61 6.76
N SER A 366 12.89 3.58 6.84
CA SER A 366 11.66 3.64 6.05
C SER A 366 11.65 4.87 5.15
N ALA A 367 10.57 5.05 4.39
CA ALA A 367 10.41 6.24 3.54
C ALA A 367 10.41 7.55 4.34
N THR A 368 9.91 7.56 5.59
CA THR A 368 9.78 8.80 6.37
C THR A 368 10.61 8.85 7.65
N SER A 369 11.16 7.71 8.09
CA SER A 369 11.80 7.62 9.41
C SER A 369 13.03 6.71 9.41
N MET A 370 13.94 6.96 10.34
CA MET A 370 15.05 6.07 10.63
C MET A 370 15.07 5.81 12.13
N SER A 371 15.16 4.55 12.52
CA SER A 371 15.12 4.13 13.92
C SER A 371 16.10 3.01 14.19
N THR A 372 16.52 2.86 15.44
CA THR A 372 17.36 1.74 15.89
C THR A 372 16.54 0.80 16.75
N ALA A 373 16.62 -0.50 16.45
CA ALA A 373 16.04 -1.56 17.26
C ALA A 373 17.16 -2.30 17.97
N ALA A 374 17.10 -2.30 19.31
CA ALA A 374 18.03 -3.05 20.14
C ALA A 374 17.91 -4.56 19.86
N ALA A 375 18.99 -5.29 20.09
CA ALA A 375 19.08 -6.73 19.79
C ALA A 375 18.00 -7.60 20.44
N ASN A 376 17.48 -7.17 21.60
CA ASN A 376 16.44 -7.85 22.37
C ASN A 376 15.03 -7.26 22.15
N ALA A 377 14.86 -6.30 21.24
CA ALA A 377 13.57 -5.69 20.97
C ALA A 377 12.59 -6.73 20.42
N THR A 378 11.44 -6.87 21.08
CA THR A 378 10.35 -7.77 20.67
C THR A 378 9.16 -7.02 20.09
N SER A 379 9.00 -5.74 20.44
CA SER A 379 7.92 -4.89 19.94
C SER A 379 8.41 -3.92 18.87
N ILE A 380 7.53 -3.65 17.92
CA ILE A 380 7.72 -2.72 16.81
C ILE A 380 6.60 -1.68 16.71
N ASP A 381 5.75 -1.57 17.74
CA ASP A 381 4.60 -0.66 17.75
C ASP A 381 4.99 0.82 17.55
N ALA A 382 6.20 1.21 17.99
CA ALA A 382 6.73 2.55 17.80
C ALA A 382 7.07 2.89 16.33
N LEU A 383 7.18 1.89 15.45
CA LEU A 383 7.47 2.09 14.03
C LEU A 383 6.21 2.59 13.31
N ARG A 384 6.29 3.71 12.60
CA ARG A 384 5.11 4.36 11.98
C ARG A 384 4.78 3.86 10.57
N ASP A 385 5.81 3.61 9.76
CA ASP A 385 5.64 3.25 8.35
C ASP A 385 5.29 1.76 8.18
N SER A 386 4.83 1.36 7.00
CA SER A 386 4.50 -0.05 6.75
C SER A 386 5.69 -0.91 6.31
N ILE A 387 6.74 -0.29 5.75
CA ILE A 387 7.89 -0.98 5.15
C ILE A 387 9.18 -0.39 5.71
N TYR A 388 10.10 -1.27 6.10
CA TYR A 388 11.41 -0.92 6.65
C TYR A 388 12.52 -1.73 5.98
N LEU A 389 13.52 -1.02 5.49
CA LEU A 389 14.82 -1.55 5.13
C LEU A 389 15.61 -1.88 6.39
N VAL A 390 16.18 -3.08 6.46
CA VAL A 390 16.95 -3.57 7.60
C VAL A 390 18.43 -3.47 7.30
N VAL A 391 19.17 -2.78 8.17
CA VAL A 391 20.62 -2.64 8.12
C VAL A 391 21.21 -3.15 9.44
N PRO A 392 21.84 -4.34 9.47
CA PRO A 392 22.41 -4.89 10.69
C PRO A 392 23.70 -4.14 11.10
N MET A 393 23.81 -3.80 12.38
CA MET A 393 24.96 -3.08 12.95
C MET A 393 26.05 -4.07 13.42
N ILE A 394 26.63 -4.83 12.48
CA ILE A 394 27.76 -5.73 12.74
C ILE A 394 28.94 -5.39 11.82
N SER A 395 30.16 -5.48 12.37
CA SER A 395 31.42 -5.15 11.69
C SER A 395 31.67 -6.03 10.47
N ASP A 396 31.35 -7.32 10.55
CA ASP A 396 31.32 -8.26 9.44
C ASP A 396 29.91 -8.84 9.33
N VAL A 397 29.20 -8.51 8.25
CA VAL A 397 27.98 -9.25 7.89
C VAL A 397 28.45 -10.44 7.08
N PRO A 398 28.53 -11.67 7.64
CA PRO A 398 28.72 -12.82 6.80
C PRO A 398 27.53 -12.87 5.83
N CYS A 399 27.75 -12.67 4.54
CA CYS A 399 26.76 -12.97 3.51
C CYS A 399 26.27 -14.39 3.79
N ARG A 400 25.08 -14.52 4.36
CA ARG A 400 24.60 -15.83 4.78
C ARG A 400 24.36 -16.62 3.50
N ALA A 401 24.81 -17.88 3.47
CA ALA A 401 24.44 -18.77 2.39
C ALA A 401 22.91 -18.76 2.27
N ILE A 402 22.40 -18.30 1.12
CA ILE A 402 20.97 -18.27 0.83
C ILE A 402 20.45 -19.70 1.05
N PRO A 403 19.36 -19.90 1.82
CA PRO A 403 18.92 -21.24 2.19
C PRO A 403 18.71 -22.09 0.96
N THR A 404 19.35 -23.25 0.93
CA THR A 404 19.06 -24.27 -0.07
C THR A 404 17.61 -24.72 0.13
N LYS A 405 16.71 -24.35 -0.78
CA LYS A 405 15.38 -24.96 -0.87
C LYS A 405 15.59 -26.44 -1.26
N ARG A 406 15.75 -27.32 -0.27
CA ARG A 406 15.88 -28.77 -0.48
C ARG A 406 14.55 -29.35 -0.96
N VAL A 407 14.58 -30.05 -2.09
CA VAL A 407 13.45 -30.85 -2.57
C VAL A 407 13.59 -32.26 -1.97
N ASP A 408 13.28 -32.42 -0.69
CA ASP A 408 13.22 -33.76 -0.09
C ASP A 408 11.99 -34.52 -0.59
N PHE A 409 12.19 -35.75 -1.08
CA PHE A 409 11.16 -36.73 -1.44
C PHE A 409 11.18 -37.89 -0.43
N ASP A 410 10.01 -38.33 0.04
CA ASP A 410 9.84 -39.55 0.87
C ASP A 410 9.15 -40.62 0.02
N GLU A 411 9.92 -41.59 -0.48
CA GLU A 411 9.40 -42.67 -1.33
C GLU A 411 8.59 -43.73 -0.58
N SER A 412 8.64 -43.75 0.75
CA SER A 412 8.08 -44.84 1.56
C SER A 412 6.55 -44.85 1.66
N ARG A 413 5.86 -43.84 1.10
CA ARG A 413 4.42 -43.61 1.30
C ARG A 413 3.54 -43.75 0.07
N GLU A 414 4.08 -44.01 -1.12
CA GLU A 414 3.28 -44.01 -2.35
C GLU A 414 3.16 -45.41 -2.98
N ARG A 415 1.92 -45.89 -3.18
CA ARG A 415 1.65 -47.14 -3.91
C ARG A 415 1.97 -46.96 -5.41
N PRO A 416 2.47 -47.99 -6.10
CA PRO A 416 2.91 -47.87 -7.50
C PRO A 416 1.69 -47.80 -8.42
N ASP A 417 1.36 -46.61 -8.94
CA ASP A 417 0.38 -46.42 -10.00
C ASP A 417 0.94 -45.46 -11.07
N VAL A 418 0.61 -45.68 -12.34
CA VAL A 418 1.20 -45.00 -13.50
C VAL A 418 0.84 -43.51 -13.55
N ALA A 419 -0.33 -43.12 -13.01
CA ALA A 419 -0.74 -41.72 -12.84
C ALA A 419 0.16 -40.95 -11.84
N LEU A 420 0.83 -41.66 -10.93
CA LEU A 420 1.74 -41.10 -9.94
C LEU A 420 3.07 -40.67 -10.57
N ILE A 421 3.49 -41.30 -11.67
CA ILE A 421 4.72 -40.94 -12.39
C ILE A 421 4.53 -39.58 -13.08
N GLU A 422 3.39 -39.37 -13.74
CA GLU A 422 3.00 -38.07 -14.30
C GLU A 422 2.85 -36.99 -13.21
N ALA A 423 2.26 -37.35 -12.05
CA ALA A 423 2.17 -36.45 -10.90
C ALA A 423 3.56 -36.13 -10.29
N ARG A 424 4.48 -37.10 -10.23
CA ARG A 424 5.88 -36.90 -9.83
C ARG A 424 6.60 -35.96 -10.80
N LYS A 425 6.44 -36.16 -12.12
CA LYS A 425 7.00 -35.26 -13.16
C LYS A 425 6.49 -33.82 -12.99
N LEU A 426 5.19 -33.65 -12.80
CA LEU A 426 4.57 -32.32 -12.62
C LEU A 426 4.98 -31.67 -11.29
N ARG A 427 5.15 -32.46 -10.21
CA ARG A 427 5.66 -31.97 -8.92
C ARG A 427 7.12 -31.55 -8.97
N ILE A 428 7.98 -32.31 -9.66
CA ILE A 428 9.39 -31.93 -9.91
C ILE A 428 9.42 -30.65 -10.75
N PHE A 429 8.63 -30.58 -11.83
CA PHE A 429 8.50 -29.40 -12.67
C PHE A 429 8.04 -28.17 -11.88
N ASN A 430 7.02 -28.28 -11.03
CA ASN A 430 6.52 -27.17 -10.22
C ASN A 430 7.47 -26.79 -9.08
N ALA A 431 8.10 -27.75 -8.40
CA ALA A 431 9.08 -27.48 -7.35
C ALA A 431 10.32 -26.75 -7.90
N LEU A 432 10.74 -27.08 -9.12
CA LEU A 432 11.82 -26.41 -9.82
C LEU A 432 11.39 -25.06 -10.42
N SER A 433 10.15 -24.91 -10.87
CA SER A 433 9.58 -23.64 -11.35
C SER A 433 9.33 -22.63 -10.20
N ASN A 434 9.04 -23.11 -8.99
CA ASN A 434 8.92 -22.32 -7.75
C ASN A 434 10.27 -21.83 -7.19
N LEU A 435 11.39 -22.12 -7.87
CA LEU A 435 12.71 -21.54 -7.58
C LEU A 435 12.94 -20.19 -8.28
N ASN A 436 11.93 -19.65 -8.96
CA ASN A 436 11.98 -18.36 -9.64
C ASN A 436 11.91 -17.19 -8.64
N ASP A 437 12.91 -17.07 -7.76
CA ASP A 437 13.05 -16.00 -6.76
C ASP A 437 13.37 -14.63 -7.42
N ALA A 438 13.37 -14.57 -8.76
CA ALA A 438 13.50 -13.35 -9.55
C ALA A 438 12.50 -12.26 -9.13
N ASP A 439 11.25 -12.63 -8.85
CA ASP A 439 10.23 -11.65 -8.43
C ASP A 439 10.45 -11.16 -7.00
N GLU A 440 10.95 -12.02 -6.11
CA GLU A 440 11.32 -11.64 -4.75
C GLU A 440 12.56 -10.73 -4.74
N PHE A 441 13.58 -11.05 -5.54
CA PHE A 441 14.76 -10.20 -5.69
C PHE A 441 14.43 -8.86 -6.33
N ARG A 442 13.65 -8.84 -7.42
CA ARG A 442 13.15 -7.57 -8.02
C ARG A 442 12.38 -6.74 -7.00
N ARG A 443 11.57 -7.40 -6.16
CA ARG A 443 10.86 -6.71 -5.08
C ARG A 443 11.83 -6.11 -4.07
N VAL A 444 12.82 -6.87 -3.58
CA VAL A 444 13.83 -6.36 -2.65
C VAL A 444 14.51 -5.11 -3.23
N PHE A 445 15.06 -5.19 -4.45
CA PHE A 445 15.76 -4.06 -5.07
C PHE A 445 14.86 -2.85 -5.31
N ARG A 446 13.60 -3.06 -5.71
CA ARG A 446 12.63 -1.97 -5.88
C ARG A 446 12.35 -1.25 -4.57
N GLU A 447 12.08 -1.99 -3.49
CA GLU A 447 11.80 -1.39 -2.17
C GLU A 447 13.05 -0.68 -1.62
N VAL A 448 14.23 -1.28 -1.79
CA VAL A 448 15.52 -0.68 -1.39
C VAL A 448 15.78 0.62 -2.13
N SER A 449 15.65 0.61 -3.47
CA SER A 449 15.82 1.79 -4.32
C SER A 449 14.87 2.90 -3.89
N THR A 450 13.59 2.58 -3.72
CA THR A 450 12.55 3.55 -3.33
C THR A 450 12.84 4.19 -1.97
N ILE A 451 13.18 3.37 -0.96
CA ILE A 451 13.46 3.86 0.41
C ILE A 451 14.72 4.71 0.41
N LEU A 452 15.81 4.25 -0.22
CA LEU A 452 17.07 5.00 -0.25
C LEU A 452 16.93 6.31 -1.01
N ASP A 453 16.28 6.30 -2.17
CA ASP A 453 16.07 7.50 -2.98
C ASP A 453 15.27 8.56 -2.20
N THR A 454 14.18 8.14 -1.56
CA THR A 454 13.35 9.01 -0.71
C THR A 454 14.16 9.57 0.47
N GLN A 455 14.94 8.74 1.15
CA GLN A 455 15.70 9.17 2.32
C GLN A 455 16.86 10.10 1.97
N PHE A 456 17.54 9.88 0.84
CA PHE A 456 18.54 10.83 0.34
C PHE A 456 17.88 12.13 -0.08
N GLN A 457 16.71 12.11 -0.74
CA GLN A 457 15.96 13.32 -1.07
C GLN A 457 15.59 14.12 0.19
N LEU A 458 15.06 13.45 1.22
CA LEU A 458 14.72 14.11 2.49
C LEU A 458 15.95 14.73 3.15
N LEU A 459 17.09 14.04 3.14
CA LEU A 459 18.34 14.58 3.66
C LEU A 459 18.82 15.79 2.83
N ILE A 460 18.69 15.75 1.50
CA ILE A 460 19.01 16.88 0.62
C ILE A 460 18.09 18.08 0.91
N ASP A 461 16.79 17.86 1.07
CA ASP A 461 15.82 18.91 1.40
C ASP A 461 16.11 19.55 2.76
N GLU A 462 16.46 18.75 3.76
CA GLU A 462 16.91 19.22 5.07
C GLU A 462 18.19 20.06 4.96
N LEU A 463 19.18 19.60 4.19
CA LEU A 463 20.42 20.32 3.93
C LEU A 463 20.19 21.65 3.21
N CYS A 464 19.21 21.72 2.30
CA CYS A 464 18.83 22.94 1.58
C CYS A 464 18.13 23.99 2.46
N ARG A 465 17.49 23.59 3.58
CA ARG A 465 16.78 24.51 4.50
C ARG A 465 17.68 25.14 5.57
N GLU A 466 18.80 24.51 5.92
CA GLU A 466 19.72 25.04 6.95
C GLU A 466 20.35 26.41 6.61
N PRO A 467 20.72 26.71 5.34
CA PRO A 467 21.17 28.05 4.95
C PRO A 467 20.18 29.17 5.28
N GLU A 468 18.87 28.90 5.25
CA GLU A 468 17.83 29.88 5.61
C GLU A 468 17.85 30.19 7.11
N LYS A 469 18.04 29.18 7.97
CA LYS A 469 18.23 29.37 9.41
C LYS A 469 19.50 30.15 9.71
N LEU A 470 20.54 30.02 8.87
CA LEU A 470 21.81 30.75 8.99
C LEU A 470 21.76 32.18 8.42
N GLN A 471 20.73 32.54 7.65
CA GLN A 471 20.46 33.96 7.34
C GLN A 471 20.20 34.79 8.60
N ILE A 472 19.72 34.16 9.68
CA ILE A 472 19.57 34.81 10.99
C ILE A 472 20.95 35.25 11.51
N VAL A 473 21.96 34.39 11.43
CA VAL A 473 23.36 34.70 11.82
C VAL A 473 23.96 35.82 10.97
N HIS A 474 23.72 35.82 9.66
CA HIS A 474 24.18 36.89 8.76
C HIS A 474 23.46 38.23 8.98
N ARG A 475 22.13 38.20 9.18
CA ARG A 475 21.36 39.39 9.57
C ARG A 475 21.85 39.94 10.90
N PHE A 476 22.23 39.07 11.84
CA PHE A 476 22.81 39.47 13.13
C PHE A 476 24.23 40.02 13.02
N ALA A 477 25.10 39.48 12.16
CA ALA A 477 26.43 40.05 11.90
C ALA A 477 26.33 41.45 11.24
N ALA A 478 25.40 41.62 10.30
CA ALA A 478 25.06 42.93 9.73
C ALA A 478 24.39 43.87 10.76
N TYR A 479 23.60 43.31 11.68
CA TYR A 479 23.06 44.05 12.83
C TYR A 479 24.15 44.49 13.80
N ASN A 480 25.24 43.72 13.95
CA ASN A 480 26.37 44.06 14.81
C ASN A 480 27.19 45.22 14.24
N GLU A 481 27.42 45.25 12.92
CA GLU A 481 28.02 46.41 12.25
C GLU A 481 27.16 47.69 12.37
N THR A 482 25.83 47.54 12.52
CA THR A 482 24.89 48.65 12.66
C THR A 482 24.51 48.96 14.13
N ALA A 483 24.76 48.05 15.06
CA ALA A 483 24.67 48.24 16.51
C ALA A 483 25.78 49.16 17.05
N CYS A 484 26.73 49.55 16.20
CA CYS A 484 27.60 50.71 16.39
C CYS A 484 26.82 52.02 16.65
N ILE A 485 25.53 52.11 16.29
CA ILE A 485 24.77 53.37 16.42
C ILE A 485 24.31 53.64 17.88
N PRO A 486 23.74 52.68 18.64
CA PRO A 486 23.59 52.81 20.09
C PRO A 486 24.92 53.03 20.83
N LEU A 487 26.03 52.52 20.29
CA LEU A 487 27.37 52.63 20.87
C LEU A 487 28.03 53.99 20.63
N MET A 488 27.77 54.64 19.49
CA MET A 488 28.17 56.04 19.25
C MET A 488 27.48 57.01 20.20
N ILE A 489 26.24 56.71 20.61
CA ILE A 489 25.50 57.49 21.61
C ILE A 489 26.16 57.37 23.00
N MET A 490 26.66 56.19 23.37
CA MET A 490 27.25 55.96 24.69
C MET A 490 28.70 56.43 24.82
N ASN A 491 29.42 56.68 23.71
CA ASN A 491 30.82 57.12 23.73
C ASN A 491 31.02 58.59 24.17
N ASN A 492 29.92 59.35 24.33
CA ASN A 492 29.93 60.70 24.91
C ASN A 492 29.76 60.72 26.44
N SER A 493 29.49 59.57 27.07
CA SER A 493 29.45 59.41 28.52
C SER A 493 30.59 58.50 28.94
N GLU A 494 31.45 58.93 29.87
CA GLU A 494 32.62 58.19 30.38
C GLU A 494 32.27 56.88 31.12
N LEU A 495 31.64 55.90 30.46
CA LEU A 495 31.33 54.59 31.05
C LEU A 495 32.07 53.45 30.35
N HIS A 496 32.75 52.65 31.19
CA HIS A 496 33.55 51.46 30.92
C HIS A 496 32.89 50.34 30.09
N SER A 497 32.54 50.60 28.82
CA SER A 497 31.84 49.64 27.94
C SER A 497 32.64 49.17 26.71
N GLY A 498 33.76 49.80 26.37
CA GLY A 498 34.56 49.48 25.17
C GLY A 498 35.21 48.09 25.15
N ALA A 499 35.39 47.44 26.31
CA ALA A 499 35.95 46.08 26.39
C ALA A 499 34.94 45.00 25.95
N ASN A 500 33.70 45.09 26.43
CA ASN A 500 32.63 44.14 26.09
C ASN A 500 32.26 44.19 24.59
N VAL A 501 32.37 45.37 23.97
CA VAL A 501 32.09 45.58 22.53
C VAL A 501 33.15 44.90 21.67
N LYS A 502 34.43 45.13 21.98
CA LYS A 502 35.55 44.47 21.28
C LYS A 502 35.49 42.96 21.44
N GLU A 503 35.05 42.48 22.60
CA GLU A 503 34.84 41.05 22.87
C GLU A 503 33.68 40.48 22.03
N CYS A 504 32.56 41.20 21.90
CA CYS A 504 31.45 40.81 21.02
C CYS A 504 31.83 40.83 19.53
N GLU A 505 32.56 41.84 19.07
CA GLU A 505 33.06 41.93 17.68
C GLU A 505 34.02 40.79 17.35
N LYS A 506 34.95 40.49 18.26
CA LYS A 506 35.90 39.39 18.09
C LYS A 506 35.17 38.04 18.07
N CYS A 507 34.27 37.82 19.02
CA CYS A 507 33.44 36.60 19.09
C CYS A 507 32.59 36.42 17.83
N ALA A 508 31.95 37.48 17.32
CA ALA A 508 31.15 37.42 16.09
C ALA A 508 32.00 37.11 14.85
N LYS A 509 33.23 37.66 14.75
CA LYS A 509 34.16 37.36 13.66
C LYS A 509 34.68 35.93 13.70
N ASP A 510 35.04 35.45 14.89
CA ASP A 510 35.57 34.10 15.07
C ASP A 510 34.48 33.05 14.79
N ILE A 511 33.28 33.21 15.35
CA ILE A 511 32.15 32.30 15.08
C ILE A 511 31.67 32.42 13.63
N GLY A 512 31.68 33.62 13.03
CA GLY A 512 31.33 33.79 11.62
C GLY A 512 32.24 33.01 10.68
N ARG A 513 33.55 32.91 10.98
CA ARG A 513 34.48 32.07 10.22
C ARG A 513 34.18 30.58 10.39
N GLU A 514 33.91 30.15 11.62
CA GLU A 514 33.57 28.76 11.94
C GLU A 514 32.27 28.32 11.26
N VAL A 515 31.23 29.16 11.26
CA VAL A 515 29.97 28.93 10.55
C VAL A 515 30.20 28.76 9.04
N VAL A 516 31.06 29.57 8.41
CA VAL A 516 31.39 29.43 6.98
C VAL A 516 32.07 28.09 6.68
N VAL A 517 32.96 27.61 7.57
CA VAL A 517 33.60 26.29 7.43
C VAL A 517 32.56 25.18 7.48
N HIS A 518 31.66 25.21 8.46
CA HIS A 518 30.61 24.19 8.60
C HIS A 518 29.55 24.25 7.48
N LEU A 519 29.24 25.45 6.97
CA LEU A 519 28.41 25.62 5.78
C LEU A 519 29.05 24.97 4.54
N ASN A 520 30.34 25.19 4.30
CA ASN A 520 31.04 24.53 3.21
C ASN A 520 31.05 23.00 3.35
N GLN A 521 31.11 22.48 4.59
CA GLN A 521 30.95 21.05 4.85
C GLN A 521 29.53 20.55 4.52
N LEU A 522 28.49 21.30 4.90
CA LEU A 522 27.10 20.99 4.55
C LEU A 522 26.85 21.00 3.03
N PHE A 523 27.42 21.96 2.29
CA PHE A 523 27.30 22.00 0.83
C PHE A 523 27.93 20.78 0.17
N LYS A 524 29.16 20.43 0.56
CA LYS A 524 29.83 19.21 0.08
C LYS A 524 29.04 17.95 0.40
N LEU A 525 28.48 17.89 1.62
CA LEU A 525 27.62 16.79 2.03
C LEU A 525 26.38 16.68 1.13
N GLY A 526 25.75 17.82 0.77
CA GLY A 526 24.62 17.86 -0.15
C GLY A 526 24.95 17.40 -1.57
N GLU A 527 26.12 17.77 -2.11
CA GLU A 527 26.58 17.26 -3.41
C GLU A 527 26.81 15.75 -3.39
N MET A 528 27.49 15.24 -2.36
CA MET A 528 27.66 13.79 -2.18
C MET A 528 26.32 13.05 -2.07
N CYS A 529 25.37 13.61 -1.32
CA CYS A 529 24.04 12.99 -1.17
C CYS A 529 23.28 12.93 -2.50
N ARG A 530 23.40 13.94 -3.38
CA ARG A 530 22.82 13.91 -4.73
C ARG A 530 23.44 12.82 -5.61
N GLU A 531 24.75 12.60 -5.52
CA GLU A 531 25.42 11.50 -6.22
C GLU A 531 24.92 10.14 -5.73
N PHE A 532 24.79 9.95 -4.40
CA PHE A 532 24.27 8.71 -3.83
C PHE A 532 22.78 8.49 -4.15
N GLN A 533 21.97 9.55 -4.18
CA GLN A 533 20.58 9.48 -4.63
C GLN A 533 20.50 8.98 -6.08
N ALA A 534 21.27 9.57 -7.00
CA ALA A 534 21.31 9.15 -8.39
C ALA A 534 21.76 7.69 -8.56
N GLN A 535 22.66 7.20 -7.70
CA GLN A 535 23.06 5.80 -7.65
C GLN A 535 21.91 4.91 -7.13
N SER A 536 21.20 5.33 -6.08
CA SER A 536 20.08 4.59 -5.50
C SER A 536 18.89 4.42 -6.46
N SER A 537 18.59 5.46 -7.25
CA SER A 537 17.58 5.44 -8.32
C SER A 537 17.92 4.48 -9.47
N ARG A 538 19.17 4.03 -9.59
CA ARG A 538 19.63 3.08 -10.63
C ARG A 538 19.73 1.64 -10.13
N LEU A 539 19.32 1.37 -8.88
CA LEU A 539 19.29 0.04 -8.30
C LEU A 539 18.12 -0.78 -8.87
N GLU A 540 18.26 -1.30 -10.08
CA GLU A 540 17.35 -2.28 -10.67
C GLU A 540 18.11 -3.56 -11.05
N ILE A 541 17.45 -4.73 -10.95
CA ILE A 541 17.97 -5.98 -11.53
C ILE A 541 17.38 -6.14 -12.93
N GLU A 542 18.25 -6.27 -13.93
CA GLU A 542 17.85 -6.54 -15.31
C GLU A 542 17.65 -8.04 -15.54
N ASP A 543 16.79 -8.39 -16.50
CA ASP A 543 16.54 -9.79 -16.87
C ASP A 543 17.80 -10.51 -17.36
N THR A 544 18.75 -9.77 -17.94
CA THR A 544 20.07 -10.25 -18.39
C THR A 544 20.97 -10.68 -17.23
N GLU A 545 20.84 -10.05 -16.07
CA GLU A 545 21.58 -10.41 -14.84
C GLU A 545 21.02 -11.66 -14.17
N LEU A 546 19.76 -12.01 -14.46
CA LEU A 546 19.10 -13.23 -14.00
C LEU A 546 19.06 -14.34 -15.06
N ALA A 547 19.33 -14.02 -16.34
CA ALA A 547 19.22 -14.92 -17.48
C ALA A 547 20.12 -16.16 -17.36
N GLY A 548 21.36 -16.00 -16.86
CA GLY A 548 22.29 -17.12 -16.68
C GLY A 548 21.74 -18.24 -15.78
N ILE A 549 20.99 -17.90 -14.74
CA ILE A 549 20.36 -18.90 -13.85
C ILE A 549 19.28 -19.69 -14.59
N ARG A 550 18.47 -19.00 -15.41
CA ARG A 550 17.36 -19.62 -16.15
C ARG A 550 17.86 -20.47 -17.31
N ASP A 551 18.85 -19.98 -18.05
CA ASP A 551 19.40 -20.63 -19.23
C ASP A 551 20.29 -21.81 -18.85
N GLU A 552 21.09 -21.73 -17.77
CA GLU A 552 21.84 -22.89 -17.26
C GLU A 552 20.91 -23.99 -16.73
N LEU A 553 19.82 -23.64 -16.04
CA LEU A 553 18.79 -24.60 -15.63
C LEU A 553 18.09 -25.23 -16.84
N ALA A 554 17.82 -24.44 -17.89
CA ALA A 554 17.21 -24.90 -19.13
C ALA A 554 18.13 -25.83 -19.96
N ASP A 555 19.41 -25.49 -20.08
CA ASP A 555 20.42 -26.28 -20.78
C ASP A 555 20.74 -27.58 -20.06
N PHE A 556 20.77 -27.55 -18.73
CA PHE A 556 20.87 -28.75 -17.90
C PHE A 556 19.64 -29.67 -18.10
N TRP A 557 18.43 -29.11 -18.20
CA TRP A 557 17.22 -29.88 -18.52
C TRP A 557 17.20 -30.47 -19.93
N MET A 558 17.78 -29.77 -20.91
CA MET A 558 17.84 -30.26 -22.30
C MET A 558 18.75 -31.49 -22.45
N LYS A 559 19.83 -31.58 -21.66
CA LYS A 559 20.81 -32.66 -21.77
C LYS A 559 20.36 -34.00 -21.17
N ASP A 560 19.65 -34.00 -20.03
CA ASP A 560 19.39 -35.22 -19.24
C ASP A 560 17.92 -35.65 -19.21
N ARG A 561 17.07 -35.13 -20.11
CA ARG A 561 15.61 -35.38 -20.13
C ARG A 561 15.24 -36.87 -20.11
N ASN A 562 16.05 -37.74 -20.72
CA ASN A 562 15.78 -39.19 -20.78
C ASN A 562 16.35 -39.98 -19.58
N GLU A 563 17.38 -39.49 -18.90
CA GLU A 563 17.94 -40.10 -17.68
C GLU A 563 17.16 -39.71 -16.42
N ILE A 564 16.69 -38.45 -16.34
CA ILE A 564 15.80 -37.94 -15.28
C ILE A 564 14.52 -38.79 -15.14
N LEU A 565 14.12 -39.45 -16.23
CA LEU A 565 12.91 -40.26 -16.33
C LEU A 565 13.08 -41.72 -15.91
N ALA A 566 14.28 -42.16 -15.52
CA ALA A 566 14.60 -43.58 -15.34
C ALA A 566 14.64 -44.08 -13.87
N THR A 567 14.98 -43.27 -12.85
CA THR A 567 15.08 -43.74 -11.44
C THR A 567 14.79 -42.66 -10.38
N GLY A 568 14.34 -43.10 -9.19
CA GLY A 568 13.96 -42.22 -8.06
C GLY A 568 15.14 -41.51 -7.36
N GLU A 569 16.28 -42.17 -7.21
CA GLU A 569 17.50 -41.60 -6.59
C GLU A 569 18.07 -40.42 -7.41
N TYR A 570 17.94 -40.47 -8.74
CA TYR A 570 18.43 -39.42 -9.64
C TYR A 570 17.72 -38.07 -9.41
N SER A 571 16.44 -38.09 -9.03
CA SER A 571 15.64 -36.87 -8.81
C SER A 571 16.07 -36.06 -7.57
N LEU A 572 16.50 -36.74 -6.51
CA LEU A 572 17.05 -36.14 -5.29
C LEU A 572 18.46 -35.57 -5.51
N GLU A 573 19.28 -36.28 -6.29
CA GLU A 573 20.61 -35.81 -6.67
C GLU A 573 20.52 -34.60 -7.60
N LEU A 574 19.59 -34.60 -8.57
CA LEU A 574 19.32 -33.49 -9.47
C LEU A 574 18.88 -32.23 -8.73
N ALA A 575 17.94 -32.35 -7.80
CA ALA A 575 17.47 -31.22 -6.99
C ALA A 575 18.59 -30.64 -6.10
N SER A 576 19.43 -31.51 -5.54
CA SER A 576 20.60 -31.10 -4.75
C SER A 576 21.65 -30.40 -5.61
N ARG A 577 21.91 -30.90 -6.83
CA ARG A 577 22.81 -30.28 -7.82
C ARG A 577 22.27 -28.94 -8.31
N CYS A 578 20.97 -28.80 -8.56
CA CYS A 578 20.35 -27.51 -8.93
C CYS A 578 20.45 -26.48 -7.79
N ALA A 579 20.21 -26.89 -6.54
CA ALA A 579 20.38 -26.02 -5.38
C ALA A 579 21.85 -25.60 -5.19
N GLN A 580 22.81 -26.49 -5.46
CA GLN A 580 24.23 -26.20 -5.42
C GLN A 580 24.66 -25.26 -6.56
N LEU A 581 24.21 -25.50 -7.79
CA LEU A 581 24.48 -24.63 -8.95
C LEU A 581 23.96 -23.22 -8.70
N ARG A 582 22.74 -23.09 -8.19
CA ARG A 582 22.16 -21.81 -7.76
C ARG A 582 23.00 -21.13 -6.67
N THR A 583 23.48 -21.89 -5.68
CA THR A 583 24.36 -21.36 -4.63
C THR A 583 25.67 -20.85 -5.23
N ASN A 584 26.19 -21.52 -6.25
CA ASN A 584 27.41 -21.11 -6.95
C ASN A 584 27.19 -19.87 -7.82
N ILE A 585 26.11 -19.80 -8.63
CA ILE A 585 25.80 -18.61 -9.45
C ILE A 585 25.55 -17.39 -8.56
N LEU A 586 24.83 -17.59 -7.45
CA LEU A 586 24.65 -16.52 -6.47
C LEU A 586 26.01 -16.11 -5.91
N LYS A 587 26.85 -17.04 -5.43
CA LYS A 587 28.22 -16.72 -4.99
C LYS A 587 29.04 -15.98 -6.05
N GLU A 588 28.91 -16.32 -7.33
CA GLU A 588 29.57 -15.60 -8.43
C GLU A 588 29.03 -14.18 -8.62
N ILE A 589 27.72 -13.96 -8.44
CA ILE A 589 27.13 -12.61 -8.33
C ILE A 589 27.73 -11.85 -7.13
N PHE A 590 28.11 -12.55 -6.04
CA PHE A 590 28.67 -11.95 -4.83
C PHE A 590 30.20 -11.72 -4.86
N ASP A 591 31.01 -12.56 -5.53
CA ASP A 591 32.47 -12.63 -5.30
C ASP A 591 33.37 -11.98 -6.37
N GLY A 592 32.87 -11.36 -7.43
CA GLY A 592 33.72 -10.96 -8.58
C GLY A 592 33.80 -9.48 -8.98
N LYS A 593 32.83 -8.65 -8.58
CA LYS A 593 32.67 -7.22 -8.95
C LYS A 593 31.91 -6.51 -7.82
N PRO A 594 31.87 -5.16 -7.74
CA PRO A 594 30.91 -4.48 -6.86
C PRO A 594 29.49 -4.84 -7.34
N SER A 595 28.94 -5.91 -6.78
CA SER A 595 27.61 -6.39 -7.13
C SER A 595 26.59 -5.31 -6.76
N LYS A 596 25.50 -5.18 -7.53
CA LYS A 596 24.41 -4.22 -7.22
C LYS A 596 23.92 -4.36 -5.78
N LEU A 597 24.03 -5.57 -5.21
CA LEU A 597 23.71 -5.83 -3.81
C LEU A 597 24.73 -5.25 -2.84
N ALA A 598 26.03 -5.50 -3.06
CA ALA A 598 27.09 -4.90 -2.25
C ALA A 598 27.00 -3.36 -2.31
N HIS A 599 26.71 -2.82 -3.50
CA HIS A 599 26.46 -1.40 -3.69
C HIS A 599 25.22 -0.91 -2.92
N SER A 600 24.12 -1.66 -2.92
CA SER A 600 22.91 -1.34 -2.15
C SER A 600 23.17 -1.29 -0.64
N LEU A 601 23.93 -2.26 -0.11
CA LEU A 601 24.35 -2.27 1.29
C LEU A 601 25.26 -1.10 1.64
N ILE A 602 26.22 -0.79 0.75
CA ILE A 602 27.11 0.36 0.91
C ILE A 602 26.28 1.64 0.95
N LEU A 603 25.37 1.86 0.00
CA LEU A 603 24.50 3.05 -0.03
C LEU A 603 23.64 3.16 1.23
N ALA A 604 23.07 2.06 1.72
CA ALA A 604 22.29 2.05 2.96
C ALA A 604 23.14 2.41 4.19
N ARG A 605 24.38 1.88 4.31
CA ARG A 605 25.32 2.25 5.37
C ARG A 605 25.77 3.70 5.25
N THR A 606 26.10 4.13 4.04
CA THR A 606 26.48 5.51 3.75
C THR A 606 25.36 6.49 4.11
N LEU A 607 24.09 6.16 3.83
CA LEU A 607 22.96 6.99 4.28
C LEU A 607 22.96 7.18 5.80
N VAL A 608 23.15 6.09 6.57
CA VAL A 608 23.21 6.15 8.04
C VAL A 608 24.38 7.01 8.51
N GLU A 609 25.57 6.83 7.91
CA GLU A 609 26.75 7.63 8.22
C GLU A 609 26.53 9.11 7.90
N LYS A 610 25.94 9.43 6.75
CA LYS A 610 25.70 10.81 6.29
C LYS A 610 24.62 11.52 7.12
N ARG A 611 23.59 10.79 7.57
CA ARG A 611 22.61 11.29 8.55
C ARG A 611 23.30 11.62 9.89
N ALA A 612 24.22 10.78 10.35
CA ALA A 612 24.97 11.05 11.58
C ALA A 612 25.93 12.25 11.42
N GLU A 613 26.60 12.37 10.28
CA GLU A 613 27.44 13.52 9.93
C GLU A 613 26.62 14.83 9.89
N TYR A 614 25.46 14.81 9.24
CA TYR A 614 24.51 15.94 9.22
C TYR A 614 24.06 16.32 10.63
N ALA A 615 23.62 15.35 11.46
CA ALA A 615 23.17 15.63 12.82
C ALA A 615 24.29 16.26 13.68
N LYS A 616 25.54 15.81 13.50
CA LYS A 616 26.70 16.41 14.17
C LYS A 616 26.92 17.86 13.71
N LEU A 617 26.91 18.11 12.40
CA LEU A 617 27.08 19.45 11.83
C LEU A 617 25.95 20.40 12.26
N GLN A 618 24.70 19.92 12.28
CA GLN A 618 23.55 20.68 12.73
C GLN A 618 23.68 21.07 14.21
N ASN A 619 24.07 20.13 15.08
CA ASN A 619 24.32 20.42 16.49
C ASN A 619 25.44 21.45 16.67
N THR A 620 26.55 21.32 15.94
CA THR A 620 27.64 22.31 15.99
C THR A 620 27.18 23.69 15.51
N LEU A 621 26.37 23.78 14.46
CA LEU A 621 25.82 25.05 13.99
C LEU A 621 24.84 25.67 14.99
N LEU A 622 23.99 24.88 15.64
CA LEU A 622 23.11 25.32 16.72
C LEU A 622 23.93 25.82 17.93
N GLU A 623 25.04 25.17 18.25
CA GLU A 623 25.98 25.64 19.28
C GLU A 623 26.62 26.97 18.89
N CYS A 624 27.06 27.15 17.63
CA CYS A 624 27.57 28.43 17.13
C CYS A 624 26.52 29.54 17.24
N ILE A 625 25.26 29.26 16.89
CA ILE A 625 24.13 30.20 17.04
C ILE A 625 23.95 30.56 18.52
N ALA A 626 23.91 29.57 19.41
CA ALA A 626 23.75 29.80 20.85
C ALA A 626 24.92 30.59 21.46
N GLN A 627 26.14 30.38 20.99
CA GLN A 627 27.33 31.14 21.41
C GLN A 627 27.27 32.59 20.93
N LEU A 628 26.70 32.87 19.76
CA LEU A 628 26.46 34.22 19.24
C LEU A 628 25.35 34.97 20.00
N GLU A 629 24.31 34.27 20.46
CA GLU A 629 23.18 34.90 21.15
C GLU A 629 23.53 35.37 22.57
N LYS A 630 24.44 34.67 23.27
CA LYS A 630 24.81 34.96 24.67
C LYS A 630 25.36 36.38 24.91
N PRO A 631 26.36 36.87 24.15
CA PRO A 631 26.85 38.25 24.31
C PRO A 631 25.79 39.30 23.99
N PHE A 632 24.89 39.02 23.04
CA PHE A 632 23.82 39.94 22.65
C PHE A 632 22.72 40.06 23.69
N GLN A 633 22.30 38.96 24.33
CA GLN A 633 21.41 39.01 25.49
C GLN A 633 22.00 39.90 26.59
N LYS A 634 23.29 39.75 26.88
CA LYS A 634 24.02 40.57 27.86
C LYS A 634 24.05 42.06 27.47
N MET A 635 24.21 42.37 26.18
CA MET A 635 24.15 43.74 25.65
C MET A 635 22.73 44.32 25.72
N LYS A 636 21.71 43.55 25.34
CA LYS A 636 20.28 43.93 25.42
C LYS A 636 19.86 44.22 26.86
N GLU A 637 20.28 43.38 27.81
CA GLU A 637 20.10 43.60 29.24
C GLU A 637 20.79 44.88 29.74
N THR A 638 21.97 45.21 29.20
CA THR A 638 22.69 46.44 29.53
C THR A 638 21.98 47.68 29.00
N VAL A 639 21.50 47.65 27.75
CA VAL A 639 20.71 48.74 27.14
C VAL A 639 19.38 48.94 27.87
N ASN A 640 18.72 47.84 28.25
CA ASN A 640 17.48 47.91 29.03
C ASN A 640 17.70 48.46 30.44
N ARG A 641 18.84 48.13 31.09
CA ARG A 641 19.24 48.76 32.36
C ARG A 641 19.45 50.27 32.22
N ILE A 642 20.13 50.71 31.16
CA ILE A 642 20.37 52.13 30.89
C ILE A 642 19.06 52.88 30.61
N ARG A 643 18.10 52.25 29.91
CA ARG A 643 16.76 52.83 29.69
C ARG A 643 15.94 53.02 30.97
N GLN A 644 16.22 52.27 32.03
CA GLN A 644 15.52 52.37 33.31
C GLN A 644 16.14 53.41 34.24
N ASP A 645 17.34 53.91 33.95
CA ASP A 645 18.01 54.94 34.74
C ASP A 645 17.61 56.33 34.19
N GLU A 646 16.83 57.10 34.95
CA GLU A 646 16.15 58.35 34.53
C GLU A 646 17.08 59.56 34.23
N ARG A 647 18.36 59.34 33.92
CA ARG A 647 19.36 60.38 33.61
C ARG A 647 19.82 60.33 32.16
N MET A 648 18.88 60.28 31.21
CA MET A 648 19.20 60.43 29.79
C MET A 648 19.16 61.91 29.39
N ASP A 649 20.26 62.42 28.82
CA ASP A 649 20.30 63.79 28.30
C ASP A 649 19.44 63.95 27.02
N ASP A 650 19.05 65.20 26.76
CA ASP A 650 18.11 65.57 25.68
C ASP A 650 18.69 65.31 24.26
N GLU A 651 20.02 65.22 24.14
CA GLU A 651 20.71 64.87 22.90
C GLU A 651 20.59 63.38 22.58
N THR A 652 20.73 62.54 23.60
CA THR A 652 20.59 61.07 23.54
C THR A 652 19.16 60.69 23.15
N LEU A 653 18.16 61.41 23.68
CA LEU A 653 16.74 61.30 23.31
C LEU A 653 16.46 61.76 21.87
N LYS A 654 17.12 62.82 21.39
CA LYS A 654 17.02 63.28 19.99
C LYS A 654 17.63 62.27 19.00
N LEU A 655 18.74 61.62 19.35
CA LEU A 655 19.37 60.61 18.49
C LEU A 655 18.52 59.32 18.41
N LEU A 656 17.91 58.90 19.53
CA LEU A 656 16.94 57.80 19.55
C LEU A 656 15.70 58.07 18.68
N ARG A 657 15.21 59.32 18.65
CA ARG A 657 14.11 59.73 17.76
C ARG A 657 14.52 59.76 16.27
N LYS A 658 15.78 60.05 15.95
CA LYS A 658 16.32 59.95 14.58
C LYS A 658 16.42 58.49 14.09
N LEU A 659 16.72 57.54 14.98
CA LEU A 659 16.72 56.11 14.68
C LEU A 659 15.32 55.55 14.36
N GLN A 660 14.26 56.21 14.83
CA GLN A 660 12.86 55.87 14.49
C GLN A 660 12.37 56.52 13.19
N ASN A 661 13.22 57.32 12.52
CA ASN A 661 12.83 58.03 11.31
C ASN A 661 12.93 57.10 10.08
N PRO A 662 11.84 56.86 9.33
CA PRO A 662 11.82 55.95 8.18
C PRO A 662 12.82 56.34 7.08
N ASN A 663 13.20 57.61 6.96
CA ASN A 663 14.19 58.07 5.98
C ASN A 663 15.64 57.71 6.36
N TYR A 664 15.90 57.28 7.61
CA TYR A 664 17.23 56.82 8.03
C TYR A 664 17.50 55.35 7.60
N ARG A 665 16.44 54.55 7.34
CA ARG A 665 16.56 53.23 6.70
C ARG A 665 17.11 53.33 5.27
N GLU A 666 16.77 54.38 4.52
CA GLU A 666 17.32 54.63 3.19
C GLU A 666 18.81 55.01 3.22
N ALA A 667 19.26 55.70 4.28
CA ALA A 667 20.69 55.96 4.48
C ALA A 667 21.46 54.66 4.79
N LEU A 668 20.86 53.72 5.52
CA LEU A 668 21.42 52.38 5.77
C LEU A 668 21.57 51.54 4.49
N GLN A 669 20.59 51.58 3.59
CA GLN A 669 20.69 50.95 2.25
C GLN A 669 21.84 51.53 1.43
N LYS A 670 22.18 52.81 1.62
CA LYS A 670 23.34 53.44 0.95
C LYS A 670 24.68 53.01 1.57
N THR A 671 24.73 52.60 2.84
CA THR A 671 25.96 52.11 3.50
C THR A 671 26.26 50.64 3.24
N GLU A 672 25.27 49.81 2.90
CA GLU A 672 25.45 48.44 2.35
C GLU A 672 26.37 48.42 1.11
N MET A 673 26.62 49.59 0.50
CA MET A 673 27.44 49.69 -0.69
C MET A 673 28.96 49.57 -0.48
N LYS A 674 29.51 49.62 0.75
CA LYS A 674 30.97 49.72 0.98
C LYS A 674 31.72 48.46 1.46
N GLY A 675 31.08 47.31 1.65
CA GLY A 675 31.77 46.05 1.96
C GLY A 675 32.21 45.29 0.71
N ARG A 676 33.35 45.65 0.09
CA ARG A 676 33.83 44.98 -1.15
C ARG A 676 34.08 43.47 -0.98
N GLU A 677 34.62 43.04 0.15
CA GLU A 677 34.95 41.62 0.42
C GLU A 677 33.69 40.78 0.71
N VAL A 678 32.71 41.33 1.44
CA VAL A 678 31.43 40.67 1.73
C VAL A 678 30.55 40.61 0.48
N LYS A 679 30.58 41.63 -0.39
CA LYS A 679 29.93 41.57 -1.70
C LYS A 679 30.57 40.52 -2.61
N GLN A 680 31.87 40.29 -2.53
CA GLN A 680 32.56 39.28 -3.32
C GLN A 680 32.22 37.87 -2.83
N LEU A 681 32.12 37.66 -1.51
CA LEU A 681 31.71 36.37 -0.92
C LEU A 681 30.20 36.09 -1.12
N ALA A 682 29.34 37.11 -0.99
CA ALA A 682 27.91 37.03 -1.29
C ALA A 682 27.64 36.88 -2.80
N ALA A 683 28.50 37.43 -3.66
CA ALA A 683 28.45 37.19 -5.09
C ALA A 683 28.97 35.80 -5.47
N LEU A 684 29.98 35.25 -4.78
CA LEU A 684 30.42 33.87 -4.94
C LEU A 684 29.36 32.87 -4.45
N MET A 685 28.69 33.15 -3.32
CA MET A 685 27.55 32.36 -2.83
C MET A 685 26.31 32.53 -3.71
N ARG A 686 25.97 33.74 -4.18
CA ARG A 686 24.89 33.92 -5.17
C ARG A 686 25.21 33.24 -6.48
N LYS A 687 26.43 33.32 -6.97
CA LYS A 687 26.84 32.63 -8.20
C LYS A 687 26.80 31.11 -8.04
N SER A 688 27.16 30.58 -6.86
CA SER A 688 27.03 29.16 -6.53
C SER A 688 25.59 28.72 -6.22
N LEU A 689 24.71 29.64 -5.80
CA LEU A 689 23.26 29.43 -5.63
C LEU A 689 22.53 29.52 -6.98
N GLU A 690 22.91 30.45 -7.86
CA GLU A 690 22.39 30.66 -9.21
C GLU A 690 22.84 29.54 -10.17
N GLU A 691 24.02 28.96 -9.97
CA GLU A 691 24.50 27.77 -10.71
C GLU A 691 23.79 26.46 -10.25
N HIS A 692 23.23 26.40 -9.04
CA HIS A 692 22.53 25.23 -8.48
C HIS A 692 20.99 25.39 -8.35
N GLU A 693 20.43 26.54 -8.72
CA GLU A 693 18.99 26.87 -8.66
C GLU A 693 18.15 26.21 -9.77
N THR A 694 18.69 25.25 -10.52
CA THR A 694 17.95 24.51 -11.54
C THR A 694 17.17 23.29 -11.02
N THR A 695 17.28 22.95 -9.72
CA THR A 695 16.58 21.78 -9.15
C THR A 695 15.74 22.03 -7.88
N ALA A 696 15.82 23.20 -7.23
CA ALA A 696 15.08 23.50 -5.99
C ALA A 696 13.70 24.17 -6.19
N VAL A 697 13.26 24.42 -7.43
CA VAL A 697 12.05 25.20 -7.74
C VAL A 697 10.73 24.41 -7.50
N SER A 698 10.77 23.10 -7.27
CA SER A 698 9.56 22.25 -7.20
C SER A 698 8.67 22.48 -5.95
N ALA A 699 9.26 22.62 -4.76
CA ALA A 699 8.50 22.67 -3.51
C ALA A 699 7.84 24.05 -3.23
N ASP A 700 8.58 25.16 -3.38
CA ASP A 700 8.05 26.52 -3.16
C ASP A 700 6.98 26.90 -4.21
N THR A 701 7.10 26.39 -5.44
CA THR A 701 6.09 26.65 -6.48
C THR A 701 4.81 25.84 -6.31
N SER A 702 4.84 24.65 -5.68
CA SER A 702 3.61 23.88 -5.40
C SER A 702 2.75 24.55 -4.32
N VAL A 703 3.38 25.12 -3.28
CA VAL A 703 2.68 25.86 -2.21
C VAL A 703 2.00 27.11 -2.77
N ARG A 704 2.72 27.94 -3.55
CA ARG A 704 2.10 29.12 -4.22
C ARG A 704 0.98 28.73 -5.19
N ARG A 705 1.07 27.57 -5.86
CA ARG A 705 0.01 27.07 -6.76
C ARG A 705 -1.22 26.56 -6.01
N MET A 706 -1.06 26.02 -4.80
CA MET A 706 -2.17 25.65 -3.92
C MET A 706 -2.94 26.88 -3.44
N GLU A 707 -2.28 28.03 -3.23
CA GLU A 707 -2.94 29.29 -2.86
C GLU A 707 -3.96 29.76 -3.91
N HIS A 708 -3.65 29.59 -5.20
CA HIS A 708 -4.61 29.86 -6.29
C HIS A 708 -5.85 28.96 -6.19
N PHE A 709 -5.69 27.70 -5.80
CA PHE A 709 -6.83 26.79 -5.59
C PHE A 709 -7.67 27.21 -4.38
N LEU A 710 -7.03 27.48 -3.24
CA LEU A 710 -7.69 27.95 -2.01
C LEU A 710 -8.51 29.22 -2.22
N LYS A 711 -7.93 30.19 -2.94
CA LYS A 711 -8.59 31.48 -3.27
C LYS A 711 -9.93 31.30 -4.00
N LEU A 712 -10.10 30.20 -4.73
CA LEU A 712 -11.30 29.93 -5.53
C LEU A 712 -12.36 29.10 -4.78
N LEU A 713 -12.02 28.46 -3.66
CA LEU A 713 -12.98 27.61 -2.95
C LEU A 713 -14.12 28.44 -2.34
N PRO A 714 -15.39 28.09 -2.63
CA PRO A 714 -16.52 28.76 -2.00
C PRO A 714 -16.63 28.37 -0.52
N LYS A 715 -16.81 29.35 0.36
CA LYS A 715 -17.10 29.07 1.77
C LYS A 715 -18.46 28.40 1.91
N LEU A 716 -18.48 27.19 2.45
CA LEU A 716 -19.72 26.44 2.71
C LEU A 716 -20.51 27.09 3.85
N SER A 717 -21.83 27.15 3.71
CA SER A 717 -22.73 27.79 4.68
C SER A 717 -24.12 27.16 4.66
N HIS A 718 -24.79 27.12 5.80
CA HIS A 718 -26.19 26.68 5.92
C HIS A 718 -27.18 27.53 5.10
N HIS A 719 -26.78 28.70 4.62
CA HIS A 719 -27.62 29.56 3.78
C HIS A 719 -27.57 29.20 2.29
N LEU A 720 -26.56 28.44 1.85
CA LEU A 720 -26.44 27.98 0.47
C LEU A 720 -27.41 26.84 0.19
N ARG A 721 -27.99 26.84 -1.00
CA ARG A 721 -28.92 25.83 -1.49
C ARG A 721 -28.31 25.08 -2.68
N LYS A 722 -28.85 23.90 -2.95
CA LYS A 722 -28.52 23.10 -4.13
C LYS A 722 -28.66 23.95 -5.40
N GLY A 723 -27.54 24.13 -6.10
CA GLY A 723 -27.40 24.91 -7.32
C GLY A 723 -26.56 26.17 -7.14
N ASP A 724 -26.30 26.61 -5.90
CA ASP A 724 -25.51 27.82 -5.62
C ASP A 724 -24.00 27.58 -5.82
N CYS A 725 -23.51 26.37 -5.61
CA CYS A 725 -22.09 26.01 -5.76
C CYS A 725 -21.73 25.46 -7.15
N GLY A 726 -22.67 25.48 -8.10
CA GLY A 726 -22.38 25.30 -9.53
C GLY A 726 -23.22 24.22 -10.21
N LYS A 727 -23.83 24.59 -11.35
CA LYS A 727 -24.50 23.71 -12.30
C LYS A 727 -23.66 23.57 -13.56
N ILE A 728 -22.98 22.44 -13.74
CA ILE A 728 -22.04 22.24 -14.85
C ILE A 728 -22.67 21.39 -15.95
N ALA A 729 -22.56 21.85 -17.20
CA ALA A 729 -22.97 21.08 -18.38
C ALA A 729 -21.76 20.50 -19.10
N VAL A 730 -21.74 19.19 -19.32
CA VAL A 730 -20.77 18.50 -20.17
C VAL A 730 -21.48 18.05 -21.44
N ILE A 731 -21.05 18.56 -22.59
CA ILE A 731 -21.57 18.23 -23.92
C ILE A 731 -20.53 17.38 -24.64
N GLY A 732 -20.84 16.10 -24.81
CA GLY A 732 -19.91 15.11 -25.32
C GLY A 732 -20.50 13.70 -25.26
N GLY A 733 -19.70 12.68 -25.47
CA GLY A 733 -20.18 11.30 -25.50
C GLY A 733 -20.83 10.91 -26.82
N SER A 734 -20.25 9.88 -27.42
CA SER A 734 -20.68 9.23 -28.65
C SER A 734 -20.82 7.73 -28.41
N LEU A 735 -21.26 6.99 -29.44
CA LEU A 735 -21.42 5.55 -29.38
C LEU A 735 -20.19 4.82 -28.80
N GLU A 736 -18.99 5.26 -29.18
CA GLU A 736 -17.72 4.61 -28.80
C GLU A 736 -17.08 5.23 -27.53
N TYR A 737 -17.33 6.51 -27.25
CA TYR A 737 -16.62 7.27 -26.23
C TYR A 737 -17.52 7.73 -25.08
N THR A 738 -17.92 6.78 -24.22
CA THR A 738 -18.77 7.03 -23.05
C THR A 738 -17.99 7.41 -21.78
N GLY A 739 -16.72 7.01 -21.67
CA GLY A 739 -15.89 7.25 -20.49
C GLY A 739 -15.43 8.70 -20.34
N ALA A 740 -15.05 9.36 -21.44
CA ALA A 740 -14.58 10.74 -21.45
C ALA A 740 -15.59 11.75 -20.85
N PRO A 741 -16.87 11.81 -21.31
CA PRO A 741 -17.84 12.72 -20.70
C PRO A 741 -18.15 12.37 -19.24
N TYR A 742 -18.04 11.10 -18.86
CA TYR A 742 -18.18 10.68 -17.46
C TYR A 742 -17.05 11.23 -16.58
N PHE A 743 -15.79 11.12 -16.99
CA PHE A 743 -14.66 11.61 -16.20
C PHE A 743 -14.71 13.14 -16.03
N ALA A 744 -15.03 13.88 -17.08
CA ALA A 744 -15.22 15.33 -16.99
C ALA A 744 -16.39 15.72 -16.07
N ALA A 745 -17.52 15.01 -16.16
CA ALA A 745 -18.68 15.25 -15.33
C ALA A 745 -18.41 14.90 -13.85
N LYS A 746 -17.80 13.76 -13.60
CA LYS A 746 -17.55 13.25 -12.24
C LYS A 746 -16.45 14.01 -11.53
N SER A 747 -15.42 14.50 -12.23
CA SER A 747 -14.37 15.33 -11.61
C SER A 747 -14.94 16.64 -11.06
N ALA A 748 -15.84 17.30 -11.80
CA ALA A 748 -16.56 18.48 -11.33
C ALA A 748 -17.49 18.15 -10.14
N ALA A 749 -18.23 17.03 -10.20
CA ALA A 749 -19.10 16.59 -9.11
C ALA A 749 -18.32 16.39 -7.80
N ILE A 750 -17.21 15.66 -7.89
CA ILE A 750 -16.37 15.33 -6.73
C ILE A 750 -15.67 16.56 -6.17
N LEU A 751 -15.25 17.49 -7.02
CA LEU A 751 -14.63 18.74 -6.60
C LEU A 751 -15.60 19.66 -5.83
N GLY A 752 -16.92 19.53 -6.05
CA GLY A 752 -17.92 20.26 -5.26
C GLY A 752 -19.03 20.97 -6.05
N ALA A 753 -19.24 20.61 -7.32
CA ALA A 753 -20.40 21.11 -8.07
C ALA A 753 -21.71 20.48 -7.54
N ASP A 754 -22.76 21.29 -7.41
CA ASP A 754 -24.06 20.85 -6.88
C ASP A 754 -24.86 19.98 -7.85
N LEU A 755 -24.72 20.26 -9.15
CA LEU A 755 -25.53 19.67 -10.22
C LEU A 755 -24.71 19.49 -11.49
N ILE A 756 -24.63 18.25 -11.97
CA ILE A 756 -23.94 17.94 -13.22
C ILE A 756 -24.93 17.43 -14.26
N HIS A 757 -24.89 18.06 -15.42
CA HIS A 757 -25.70 17.72 -16.58
C HIS A 757 -24.81 17.19 -17.70
N VAL A 758 -25.08 15.99 -18.20
CA VAL A 758 -24.34 15.43 -19.36
C VAL A 758 -25.28 15.40 -20.55
N PHE A 759 -24.92 16.05 -21.66
CA PHE A 759 -25.62 16.00 -22.93
C PHE A 759 -24.82 15.13 -23.89
N CYS A 760 -25.42 14.03 -24.36
CA CYS A 760 -24.70 13.02 -25.13
C CYS A 760 -25.56 12.39 -26.23
N ALA A 761 -24.92 11.61 -27.11
CA ALA A 761 -25.62 10.79 -28.08
C ALA A 761 -26.62 9.86 -27.37
N ASP A 762 -27.75 9.57 -28.03
CA ASP A 762 -28.80 8.72 -27.46
C ASP A 762 -28.25 7.34 -27.02
N GLU A 763 -27.30 6.81 -27.78
CA GLU A 763 -26.64 5.52 -27.56
C GLU A 763 -25.69 5.53 -26.35
N ALA A 764 -25.10 6.69 -26.03
CA ALA A 764 -24.16 6.84 -24.91
C ALA A 764 -24.88 6.99 -23.56
N ALA A 765 -26.12 7.46 -23.57
CA ALA A 765 -26.82 7.92 -22.38
C ALA A 765 -27.07 6.81 -21.34
N SER A 766 -27.41 5.59 -21.77
CA SER A 766 -27.67 4.48 -20.86
C SER A 766 -26.41 4.02 -20.13
N VAL A 767 -25.29 3.97 -20.85
CA VAL A 767 -23.97 3.58 -20.32
C VAL A 767 -23.48 4.60 -19.30
N ILE A 768 -23.54 5.90 -19.63
CA ILE A 768 -23.11 6.97 -18.73
C ILE A 768 -23.95 7.00 -17.44
N LYS A 769 -25.27 6.80 -17.55
CA LYS A 769 -26.17 6.66 -16.37
C LYS A 769 -25.78 5.48 -15.49
N GLY A 770 -25.26 4.40 -16.07
CA GLY A 770 -24.79 3.22 -15.35
C GLY A 770 -23.52 3.45 -14.54
N TYR A 771 -22.71 4.48 -14.88
CA TYR A 771 -21.47 4.77 -14.15
C TYR A 771 -21.70 5.53 -12.84
N SER A 772 -22.67 6.46 -12.78
CA SER A 772 -22.98 7.18 -11.55
C SER A 772 -24.42 7.70 -11.52
N PRO A 773 -25.16 7.47 -10.41
CA PRO A 773 -26.52 7.98 -10.24
C PRO A 773 -26.57 9.49 -9.97
N ASP A 774 -25.43 10.13 -9.66
CA ASP A 774 -25.35 11.55 -9.35
C ASP A 774 -25.49 12.44 -10.59
N LEU A 775 -25.25 11.87 -11.78
CA LEU A 775 -25.22 12.61 -13.03
C LEU A 775 -26.61 12.70 -13.68
N ILE A 776 -27.01 13.91 -14.08
CA ILE A 776 -28.25 14.13 -14.82
C ILE A 776 -27.95 14.03 -16.32
N VAL A 777 -28.15 12.84 -16.89
CA VAL A 777 -27.82 12.56 -18.29
C VAL A 777 -29.01 12.81 -19.22
N HIS A 778 -28.83 13.73 -20.16
CA HIS A 778 -29.77 14.12 -21.22
C HIS A 778 -29.36 13.46 -22.54
N PRO A 779 -30.18 12.53 -23.07
CA PRO A 779 -29.95 11.97 -24.40
C PRO A 779 -30.34 12.98 -25.50
N GLY A 780 -29.57 12.99 -26.58
CA GLY A 780 -29.81 13.78 -27.79
C GLY A 780 -28.96 15.06 -27.88
N MET A 781 -28.20 15.18 -28.98
CA MET A 781 -27.30 16.31 -29.27
C MET A 781 -27.80 17.19 -30.41
N LYS A 782 -28.96 17.83 -30.23
CA LYS A 782 -29.51 18.78 -31.19
C LYS A 782 -29.63 20.19 -30.58
N PRO A 783 -29.55 21.26 -31.38
CA PRO A 783 -29.68 22.63 -30.87
C PRO A 783 -30.96 22.84 -30.05
N GLU A 784 -32.09 22.30 -30.52
CA GLU A 784 -33.40 22.53 -29.92
C GLU A 784 -33.55 21.83 -28.56
N THR A 785 -32.77 20.79 -28.29
CA THR A 785 -32.81 20.03 -27.05
C THR A 785 -31.78 20.51 -26.03
N VAL A 786 -30.60 20.93 -26.49
CA VAL A 786 -29.47 21.31 -25.65
C VAL A 786 -29.58 22.78 -25.22
N ILE A 787 -29.67 23.71 -26.17
CA ILE A 787 -29.55 25.16 -25.91
C ILE A 787 -30.54 25.67 -24.85
N PRO A 788 -31.84 25.30 -24.87
CA PRO A 788 -32.79 25.79 -23.86
C PRO A 788 -32.40 25.40 -22.43
N LYS A 789 -31.77 24.24 -22.24
CA LYS A 789 -31.35 23.74 -20.93
C LYS A 789 -30.05 24.36 -20.42
N LEU A 790 -29.26 24.98 -21.29
CA LEU A 790 -28.01 25.66 -20.92
C LEU A 790 -28.25 27.01 -20.24
N SER A 791 -29.42 27.63 -20.43
CA SER A 791 -29.80 28.91 -19.82
C SER A 791 -29.70 28.95 -18.29
N ARG A 792 -29.76 27.79 -17.63
CA ARG A 792 -29.70 27.60 -16.18
C ARG A 792 -28.36 27.04 -15.70
N MET A 793 -27.41 26.78 -16.60
CA MET A 793 -26.09 26.26 -16.25
C MET A 793 -25.16 27.41 -15.91
N ASP A 794 -24.13 27.11 -15.12
CA ASP A 794 -23.15 28.09 -14.65
C ASP A 794 -21.78 27.93 -15.35
N ALA A 795 -21.50 26.76 -15.93
CA ALA A 795 -20.37 26.53 -16.82
C ALA A 795 -20.65 25.41 -17.82
N ILE A 796 -19.93 25.41 -18.94
CA ILE A 796 -20.10 24.45 -20.03
C ILE A 796 -18.73 23.87 -20.41
N VAL A 797 -18.67 22.55 -20.57
CA VAL A 797 -17.57 21.80 -21.20
C VAL A 797 -18.08 21.21 -22.50
N LEU A 798 -17.38 21.46 -23.62
CA LEU A 798 -17.66 20.86 -24.92
C LEU A 798 -16.49 19.99 -25.36
N GLY A 799 -16.77 18.75 -25.74
CA GLY A 799 -15.83 17.91 -26.48
C GLY A 799 -15.43 16.54 -25.91
N PRO A 800 -15.47 16.26 -24.59
CA PRO A 800 -15.11 14.93 -24.06
C PRO A 800 -15.90 13.80 -24.73
N GLY A 801 -15.23 13.00 -25.56
CA GLY A 801 -15.85 11.90 -26.32
C GLY A 801 -16.91 12.32 -27.34
N LEU A 802 -16.93 13.58 -27.78
CA LEU A 802 -17.96 14.14 -28.68
C LEU A 802 -17.98 13.44 -30.05
N GLY A 803 -16.84 12.93 -30.51
CA GLY A 803 -16.68 12.43 -31.88
C GLY A 803 -16.62 13.58 -32.89
N ARG A 804 -16.46 13.25 -34.17
CA ARG A 804 -16.23 14.22 -35.26
C ARG A 804 -17.29 14.15 -36.36
N ASN A 805 -18.53 13.95 -35.96
CA ASN A 805 -19.65 13.82 -36.89
C ASN A 805 -20.11 15.22 -37.36
N GLU A 806 -20.22 15.42 -38.68
CA GLU A 806 -20.67 16.69 -39.27
C GLU A 806 -22.09 17.11 -38.85
N SER A 807 -22.94 16.16 -38.45
CA SER A 807 -24.29 16.46 -37.94
C SER A 807 -24.29 17.33 -36.68
N LEU A 808 -23.16 17.48 -35.99
CA LEU A 808 -23.01 18.33 -34.81
C LEU A 808 -22.80 19.81 -35.12
N TRP A 809 -22.48 20.17 -36.36
CA TRP A 809 -22.22 21.57 -36.74
C TRP A 809 -23.34 22.55 -36.32
N PRO A 810 -24.64 22.26 -36.55
CA PRO A 810 -25.71 23.17 -36.13
C PRO A 810 -25.73 23.42 -34.62
N LEU A 811 -25.44 22.38 -33.82
CA LEU A 811 -25.37 22.51 -32.35
C LEU A 811 -24.18 23.35 -31.93
N ILE A 812 -23.01 23.10 -32.52
CA ILE A 812 -21.77 23.82 -32.20
C ILE A 812 -21.91 25.31 -32.57
N GLU A 813 -22.43 25.63 -33.75
CA GLU A 813 -22.63 27.02 -34.20
C GLU A 813 -23.62 27.75 -33.27
N LYS A 814 -24.74 27.11 -32.90
CA LYS A 814 -25.70 27.68 -31.93
C LYS A 814 -25.14 27.81 -30.52
N LEU A 815 -24.27 26.89 -30.11
CA LEU A 815 -23.61 26.95 -28.81
C LEU A 815 -22.62 28.12 -28.76
N TYR A 816 -21.85 28.36 -29.82
CA TYR A 816 -20.97 29.52 -29.90
C TYR A 816 -21.75 30.83 -29.86
N GLU A 817 -22.88 30.94 -30.58
CA GLU A 817 -23.78 32.10 -30.48
C GLU A 817 -24.25 32.32 -29.03
N PHE A 818 -24.73 31.25 -28.37
CA PHE A 818 -25.22 31.31 -26.99
C PHE A 818 -24.13 31.76 -26.01
N VAL A 819 -22.91 31.21 -26.12
CA VAL A 819 -21.78 31.57 -25.25
C VAL A 819 -21.29 32.99 -25.55
N ALA A 820 -21.24 33.40 -26.81
CA ALA A 820 -20.85 34.76 -27.19
C ALA A 820 -21.82 35.80 -26.62
N GLU A 821 -23.12 35.50 -26.59
CA GLU A 821 -24.14 36.37 -26.01
C GLU A 821 -24.07 36.39 -24.47
N ARG A 822 -23.98 35.22 -23.84
CA ARG A 822 -24.11 35.08 -22.37
C ARG A 822 -22.80 35.24 -21.60
N GLN A 823 -21.65 35.07 -22.25
CA GLN A 823 -20.33 35.02 -21.63
C GLN A 823 -20.29 34.03 -20.45
N ILE A 824 -20.93 32.88 -20.59
CA ILE A 824 -20.85 31.80 -19.59
C ILE A 824 -19.46 31.14 -19.66
N PRO A 825 -18.84 30.75 -18.52
CA PRO A 825 -17.60 29.97 -18.53
C PRO A 825 -17.68 28.78 -19.49
N PHE A 826 -16.76 28.72 -20.45
CA PHE A 826 -16.81 27.73 -21.53
C PHE A 826 -15.45 27.08 -21.77
N VAL A 827 -15.37 25.77 -21.58
CA VAL A 827 -14.17 24.97 -21.82
C VAL A 827 -14.37 24.14 -23.09
N ILE A 828 -13.45 24.25 -24.04
CA ILE A 828 -13.45 23.45 -25.27
C ILE A 828 -12.26 22.49 -25.21
N ASP A 829 -12.55 21.18 -25.17
CA ASP A 829 -11.55 20.11 -25.04
C ASP A 829 -11.68 19.04 -26.13
N GLY A 830 -10.62 18.24 -26.32
CA GLY A 830 -10.65 17.03 -27.14
C GLY A 830 -11.20 17.25 -28.56
N ASP A 831 -12.21 16.46 -28.94
CA ASP A 831 -12.77 16.50 -30.30
C ASP A 831 -13.38 17.85 -30.68
N ALA A 832 -13.83 18.65 -29.71
CA ALA A 832 -14.36 19.98 -30.01
C ALA A 832 -13.29 20.94 -30.57
N LEU A 833 -12.02 20.73 -30.21
CA LEU A 833 -10.89 21.48 -30.78
C LEU A 833 -10.66 21.15 -32.26
N TRP A 834 -11.02 19.93 -32.69
CA TRP A 834 -11.01 19.60 -34.11
C TRP A 834 -12.03 20.44 -34.88
N PHE A 835 -13.25 20.63 -34.37
CA PHE A 835 -14.25 21.51 -35.00
C PHE A 835 -13.78 22.97 -35.06
N VAL A 836 -13.09 23.46 -34.01
CA VAL A 836 -12.48 24.79 -34.03
C VAL A 836 -11.46 24.91 -35.15
N ALA A 837 -10.57 23.92 -35.32
CA ALA A 837 -9.56 23.93 -36.37
C ALA A 837 -10.19 23.85 -37.78
N GLU A 838 -11.19 23.00 -37.97
CA GLU A 838 -11.84 22.76 -39.26
C GLU A 838 -12.54 24.01 -39.81
N ARG A 839 -13.10 24.85 -38.93
CA ARG A 839 -13.79 26.09 -39.32
C ARG A 839 -13.29 27.30 -38.53
N VAL A 840 -11.98 27.45 -38.43
CA VAL A 840 -11.35 28.54 -37.66
C VAL A 840 -11.84 29.93 -38.05
N ALA A 841 -12.15 30.15 -39.33
CA ALA A 841 -12.68 31.42 -39.83
C ALA A 841 -14.09 31.75 -39.34
N LYS A 842 -14.88 30.74 -38.93
CA LYS A 842 -16.21 30.89 -38.36
C LYS A 842 -16.21 30.92 -36.82
N PHE A 843 -15.07 30.68 -36.18
CA PHE A 843 -14.98 30.70 -34.72
C PHE A 843 -15.13 32.14 -34.18
N PRO A 844 -16.09 32.43 -33.28
CA PRO A 844 -16.35 33.81 -32.87
C PRO A 844 -15.27 34.38 -31.95
N ARG A 845 -14.73 35.56 -32.32
CA ARG A 845 -13.74 36.30 -31.51
C ARG A 845 -14.29 36.97 -30.25
N GLY A 846 -15.61 36.96 -30.04
CA GLY A 846 -16.29 37.62 -28.93
C GLY A 846 -16.41 36.77 -27.66
N MET A 847 -15.95 35.53 -27.65
CA MET A 847 -16.17 34.58 -26.55
C MET A 847 -15.09 34.70 -25.47
N ARG A 848 -15.03 35.84 -24.79
CA ARG A 848 -13.99 36.12 -23.77
C ARG A 848 -14.03 35.17 -22.58
N SER A 849 -15.17 34.52 -22.33
CA SER A 849 -15.35 33.50 -21.28
C SER A 849 -14.81 32.10 -21.66
N THR A 850 -14.19 31.97 -22.83
CA THR A 850 -13.79 30.68 -23.39
C THR A 850 -12.30 30.38 -23.18
N ILE A 851 -12.01 29.15 -22.79
CA ILE A 851 -10.67 28.58 -22.75
C ILE A 851 -10.61 27.29 -23.59
N LEU A 852 -9.59 27.21 -24.44
CA LEU A 852 -9.27 26.02 -25.24
C LEU A 852 -8.26 25.17 -24.47
N THR A 853 -8.43 23.85 -24.40
CA THR A 853 -7.52 22.96 -23.64
C THR A 853 -6.71 21.99 -24.53
N PRO A 854 -5.99 22.44 -25.57
CA PRO A 854 -5.31 21.54 -26.48
C PRO A 854 -4.15 20.78 -25.82
N ASN A 855 -4.05 19.48 -26.11
CA ASN A 855 -2.75 18.78 -26.03
C ASN A 855 -1.83 19.20 -27.17
N PHE A 856 -0.58 18.72 -27.17
CA PHE A 856 0.42 19.11 -28.17
C PHE A 856 0.00 18.86 -29.64
N VAL A 857 -0.74 17.77 -29.90
CA VAL A 857 -1.23 17.42 -31.25
C VAL A 857 -2.41 18.31 -31.66
N GLU A 858 -3.34 18.55 -30.75
CA GLU A 858 -4.47 19.47 -30.96
C GLU A 858 -3.98 20.91 -31.16
N PHE A 859 -2.98 21.32 -30.39
CA PHE A 859 -2.34 22.63 -30.49
C PHE A 859 -1.68 22.83 -31.85
N SER A 860 -0.91 21.83 -32.31
CA SER A 860 -0.30 21.84 -33.65
C SER A 860 -1.35 22.00 -34.75
N ARG A 861 -2.49 21.31 -34.65
CA ARG A 861 -3.59 21.42 -35.61
C ARG A 861 -4.23 22.81 -35.60
N LEU A 862 -4.42 23.41 -34.42
CA LEU A 862 -4.95 24.76 -34.30
C LEU A 862 -3.98 25.80 -34.85
N CYS A 863 -2.69 25.68 -34.61
CA CYS A 863 -1.66 26.56 -35.18
C CYS A 863 -1.60 26.45 -36.71
N ALA A 864 -1.66 25.24 -37.26
CA ALA A 864 -1.73 25.03 -38.70
C ALA A 864 -2.95 25.72 -39.31
N ALA A 865 -4.13 25.57 -38.70
CA ALA A 865 -5.36 26.19 -39.20
C ALA A 865 -5.41 27.72 -39.01
N ALA A 866 -4.99 28.23 -37.84
CA ALA A 866 -5.19 29.63 -37.45
C ALA A 866 -4.03 30.55 -37.84
N LEU A 867 -2.80 30.03 -37.79
CA LEU A 867 -1.54 30.76 -37.96
C LEU A 867 -0.77 30.36 -39.23
N ASN A 868 -1.22 29.32 -39.95
CA ASN A 868 -0.49 28.69 -41.06
C ASN A 868 0.89 28.14 -40.66
N GLU A 869 1.04 27.71 -39.41
CA GLU A 869 2.28 27.12 -38.90
C GLU A 869 2.17 25.59 -38.86
N ASN A 870 2.85 24.90 -39.79
CA ASN A 870 2.70 23.46 -40.01
C ASN A 870 3.77 22.61 -39.29
N GLU A 871 4.86 23.21 -38.82
CA GLU A 871 6.01 22.48 -38.25
C GLU A 871 6.04 22.47 -36.71
N VAL A 872 4.90 22.70 -36.05
CA VAL A 872 4.82 22.80 -34.58
C VAL A 872 5.29 21.55 -33.85
N ILE A 873 5.03 20.35 -34.41
CA ILE A 873 5.38 19.07 -33.76
C ILE A 873 6.90 18.91 -33.56
N GLY A 874 7.71 19.53 -34.42
CA GLY A 874 9.17 19.45 -34.37
C GLY A 874 9.83 20.44 -33.40
N ILE A 875 9.06 21.38 -32.83
CA ILE A 875 9.60 22.45 -31.99
C ILE A 875 9.92 21.90 -30.59
N LYS A 876 11.21 21.95 -30.23
CA LYS A 876 11.71 21.59 -28.89
C LYS A 876 11.94 22.79 -27.97
N GLU A 877 12.03 23.99 -28.55
CA GLU A 877 12.25 25.24 -27.82
C GLU A 877 10.96 25.69 -27.14
N GLU A 878 10.97 25.75 -25.81
CA GLU A 878 9.79 26.08 -25.00
C GLU A 878 9.32 27.53 -25.22
N GLU A 879 10.24 28.48 -25.42
CA GLU A 879 9.93 29.88 -25.71
C GLU A 879 9.15 30.04 -27.02
N LYS A 880 9.51 29.27 -28.06
CA LYS A 880 8.81 29.30 -29.35
C LYS A 880 7.39 28.74 -29.24
N LEU A 881 7.19 27.70 -28.43
CA LEU A 881 5.84 27.17 -28.13
C LEU A 881 4.99 28.19 -27.35
N GLN A 882 5.58 28.88 -26.38
CA GLN A 882 4.90 29.96 -25.65
C GLN A 882 4.49 31.10 -26.58
N GLN A 883 5.37 31.52 -27.49
CA GLN A 883 5.07 32.56 -28.49
C GLN A 883 3.90 32.15 -29.40
N LEU A 884 3.93 30.92 -29.95
CA LEU A 884 2.83 30.40 -30.76
C LEU A 884 1.51 30.32 -29.98
N ALA A 885 1.55 29.97 -28.69
CA ALA A 885 0.34 29.93 -27.87
C ALA A 885 -0.25 31.33 -27.62
N VAL A 886 0.59 32.35 -27.44
CA VAL A 886 0.19 33.77 -27.37
C VAL A 886 -0.40 34.24 -28.69
N GLU A 887 0.22 33.90 -29.82
CA GLU A 887 -0.28 34.24 -31.15
C GLU A 887 -1.63 33.57 -31.43
N LEU A 888 -1.78 32.29 -31.08
CA LEU A 888 -3.02 31.53 -31.23
C LEU A 888 -4.14 32.14 -30.36
N SER A 889 -3.86 32.41 -29.09
CA SER A 889 -4.78 33.09 -28.15
C SER A 889 -5.27 34.42 -28.73
N ARG A 890 -4.35 35.26 -29.21
CA ARG A 890 -4.68 36.56 -29.83
C ARG A 890 -5.47 36.41 -31.13
N LYS A 891 -5.16 35.41 -31.96
CA LYS A 891 -5.84 35.16 -33.24
C LYS A 891 -7.29 34.73 -33.06
N LEU A 892 -7.54 33.85 -32.09
CA LEU A 892 -8.86 33.29 -31.78
C LEU A 892 -9.66 34.18 -30.82
N GLY A 893 -9.01 35.04 -30.05
CA GLY A 893 -9.67 35.91 -29.07
C GLY A 893 -10.13 35.17 -27.80
N THR A 894 -9.49 34.04 -27.49
CA THR A 894 -9.83 33.14 -26.37
C THR A 894 -8.58 32.69 -25.65
N SER A 895 -8.69 32.36 -24.37
CA SER A 895 -7.55 31.83 -23.60
C SER A 895 -7.16 30.42 -24.08
N VAL A 896 -5.90 30.06 -23.91
CA VAL A 896 -5.35 28.74 -24.28
C VAL A 896 -4.70 28.09 -23.06
N TYR A 897 -5.20 26.94 -22.66
CA TYR A 897 -4.57 26.01 -21.72
C TYR A 897 -3.87 24.91 -22.54
N MET A 898 -2.56 25.05 -22.79
CA MET A 898 -1.79 24.05 -23.51
C MET A 898 -1.32 22.96 -22.54
N LYS A 899 -1.82 21.74 -22.72
CA LYS A 899 -1.44 20.56 -21.92
C LYS A 899 -0.08 20.03 -22.37
N GLY A 900 0.86 19.83 -21.44
CA GLY A 900 2.23 19.46 -21.79
C GLY A 900 3.06 18.87 -20.65
N VAL A 901 4.38 18.88 -20.78
CA VAL A 901 5.30 18.53 -19.67
C VAL A 901 5.11 19.52 -18.52
N ALA A 902 5.11 20.81 -18.85
CA ALA A 902 4.45 21.86 -18.08
C ALA A 902 3.17 22.27 -18.80
N ASP A 903 2.10 22.58 -18.06
CA ASP A 903 0.92 23.20 -18.65
C ASP A 903 1.17 24.70 -18.79
N LEU A 904 0.71 25.28 -19.90
CA LEU A 904 0.79 26.72 -20.14
C LEU A 904 -0.62 27.28 -20.21
N VAL A 905 -0.91 28.29 -19.37
CA VAL A 905 -2.15 29.05 -19.41
C VAL A 905 -1.84 30.42 -20.01
N VAL A 906 -2.38 30.66 -21.19
CA VAL A 906 -2.21 31.90 -21.94
C VAL A 906 -3.54 32.64 -21.98
N THR A 907 -3.58 33.82 -21.37
CA THR A 907 -4.79 34.65 -21.35
C THR A 907 -4.94 35.44 -22.65
N THR A 908 -6.11 36.03 -22.89
CA THR A 908 -6.37 36.86 -24.07
C THR A 908 -5.51 38.13 -24.14
N ASN A 909 -4.93 38.56 -23.01
CA ASN A 909 -4.02 39.71 -22.93
C ASN A 909 -2.57 39.34 -23.26
N GLY A 910 -2.28 38.05 -23.47
CA GLY A 910 -0.94 37.53 -23.74
C GLY A 910 -0.12 37.24 -22.48
N GLU A 911 -0.74 37.24 -21.30
CA GLU A 911 -0.07 36.79 -20.08
C GLU A 911 0.09 35.27 -20.13
N VAL A 912 1.28 34.79 -19.82
CA VAL A 912 1.63 33.37 -19.86
C VAL A 912 1.92 32.91 -18.45
N SER A 913 1.25 31.84 -18.03
CA SER A 913 1.42 31.22 -16.73
C SER A 913 1.83 29.77 -16.90
N ARG A 914 2.95 29.40 -16.29
CA ARG A 914 3.55 28.07 -16.44
C ARG A 914 3.32 27.22 -15.19
N CYS A 915 2.65 26.10 -15.38
CA CYS A 915 2.38 25.11 -14.33
C CYS A 915 3.25 23.88 -14.55
N ALA A 916 4.41 23.85 -13.90
CA ALA A 916 5.34 22.73 -13.91
C ALA A 916 5.19 21.83 -12.67
N THR A 917 3.97 21.72 -12.13
CA THR A 917 3.69 20.78 -11.04
C THR A 917 3.97 19.36 -11.54
N GLU A 918 4.69 18.58 -10.74
CA GLU A 918 4.98 17.19 -11.07
C GLU A 918 3.68 16.42 -11.34
N ALA A 919 3.65 15.73 -12.48
CA ALA A 919 2.50 14.96 -12.92
C ALA A 919 2.79 13.46 -12.81
N SER A 920 1.74 12.65 -12.96
CA SER A 920 1.88 11.20 -13.08
C SER A 920 2.84 10.82 -14.21
N LEU A 921 3.82 9.95 -13.93
CA LEU A 921 4.63 9.32 -15.00
C LEU A 921 3.80 8.39 -15.88
N ARG A 922 2.61 7.98 -15.41
CA ARG A 922 1.65 7.17 -16.17
C ARG A 922 0.68 8.07 -16.94
N ARG A 923 0.68 7.94 -18.27
CA ARG A 923 -0.26 8.64 -19.17
C ARG A 923 -1.59 7.89 -19.32
N CYS A 924 -2.59 8.21 -18.50
CA CYS A 924 -3.91 7.60 -18.58
C CYS A 924 -4.77 8.31 -19.62
N GLY A 925 -5.56 7.55 -20.40
CA GLY A 925 -6.37 8.07 -21.52
C GLY A 925 -7.53 9.01 -21.15
N GLY A 926 -7.70 9.41 -19.88
CA GLY A 926 -8.78 10.31 -19.44
C GLY A 926 -8.33 11.44 -18.49
N GLN A 927 -7.02 11.69 -18.35
CA GLN A 927 -6.54 12.82 -17.52
C GLN A 927 -6.99 14.18 -18.04
N GLY A 928 -7.05 14.35 -19.37
CA GLY A 928 -7.54 15.58 -19.99
C GLY A 928 -9.01 15.87 -19.66
N ASP A 929 -9.83 14.82 -19.61
CA ASP A 929 -11.26 14.95 -19.26
C ASP A 929 -11.42 15.45 -17.82
N LEU A 930 -10.60 14.94 -16.89
CA LEU A 930 -10.59 15.42 -15.50
C LEU A 930 -10.30 16.92 -15.46
N THR A 931 -9.24 17.38 -16.15
CA THR A 931 -8.87 18.79 -16.27
C THR A 931 -10.00 19.64 -16.84
N ALA A 932 -10.67 19.19 -17.91
CA ALA A 932 -11.76 19.93 -18.52
C ALA A 932 -12.93 20.16 -17.54
N GLY A 933 -13.29 19.12 -16.79
CA GLY A 933 -14.34 19.19 -15.76
C GLY A 933 -13.99 20.10 -14.58
N THR A 934 -12.80 19.94 -14.00
CA THR A 934 -12.36 20.76 -12.86
C THR A 934 -12.17 22.22 -13.25
N LEU A 935 -11.62 22.48 -14.44
CA LEU A 935 -11.41 23.84 -14.95
C LEU A 935 -12.73 24.60 -15.13
N ALA A 936 -13.78 23.94 -15.63
CA ALA A 936 -15.08 24.59 -15.80
C ALA A 936 -15.70 25.05 -14.47
N LEU A 937 -15.62 24.22 -13.43
CA LEU A 937 -16.11 24.56 -12.10
C LEU A 937 -15.27 25.68 -11.46
N LEU A 938 -13.95 25.59 -11.54
CA LEU A 938 -13.04 26.60 -11.00
C LEU A 938 -13.20 27.95 -11.71
N LEU A 939 -13.43 27.97 -13.02
CA LEU A 939 -13.75 29.19 -13.76
C LEU A 939 -15.04 29.85 -13.27
N PHE A 940 -16.08 29.04 -13.03
CA PHE A 940 -17.31 29.54 -12.45
C PHE A 940 -17.08 30.16 -11.06
N TRP A 941 -16.37 29.47 -10.17
CA TRP A 941 -16.07 30.00 -8.85
C TRP A 941 -15.22 31.27 -8.90
N ALA A 942 -14.21 31.33 -9.77
CA ALA A 942 -13.41 32.54 -9.98
C ALA A 942 -14.28 33.73 -10.42
N LYS A 943 -15.20 33.50 -11.36
CA LYS A 943 -16.15 34.53 -11.79
C LYS A 943 -17.12 34.94 -10.69
N LYS A 944 -17.61 33.98 -9.90
CA LYS A 944 -18.48 34.25 -8.75
C LYS A 944 -17.76 35.06 -7.66
N SER A 945 -16.45 34.87 -7.50
CA SER A 945 -15.58 35.64 -6.59
C SER A 945 -15.20 37.03 -7.10
N GLY A 946 -15.73 37.46 -8.27
CA GLY A 946 -15.56 38.81 -8.79
C GLY A 946 -14.34 39.01 -9.71
N CYS A 947 -13.60 37.96 -10.06
CA CYS A 947 -12.49 38.08 -11.01
C CYS A 947 -12.98 38.55 -12.38
N ASP A 948 -12.19 39.38 -13.06
CA ASP A 948 -12.35 39.58 -14.51
C ASP A 948 -12.01 38.29 -15.28
N TRP A 949 -12.25 38.26 -16.59
CA TRP A 949 -11.97 37.04 -17.37
C TRP A 949 -10.50 36.68 -17.42
N THR A 950 -9.59 37.64 -17.53
CA THR A 950 -8.15 37.38 -17.61
C THR A 950 -7.67 36.69 -16.33
N SER A 951 -8.00 37.27 -15.18
CA SER A 951 -7.70 36.75 -13.85
C SER A 951 -8.41 35.41 -13.61
N ALA A 952 -9.68 35.26 -14.01
CA ALA A 952 -10.39 34.01 -13.86
C ALA A 952 -9.73 32.85 -14.62
N HIS A 953 -9.31 33.06 -15.87
CA HIS A 953 -8.59 32.04 -16.64
C HIS A 953 -7.23 31.70 -16.04
N HIS A 954 -6.50 32.70 -15.58
CA HIS A 954 -5.22 32.51 -14.91
C HIS A 954 -5.37 31.66 -13.64
N GLU A 955 -6.20 32.11 -12.70
CA GLU A 955 -6.43 31.48 -11.41
C GLU A 955 -6.98 30.04 -11.57
N ALA A 956 -8.05 29.88 -12.35
CA ALA A 956 -8.68 28.58 -12.55
C ALA A 956 -7.77 27.62 -13.32
N GLY A 957 -7.00 28.13 -14.29
CA GLY A 957 -6.03 27.33 -15.04
C GLY A 957 -4.93 26.78 -14.14
N ILE A 958 -4.31 27.63 -13.31
CA ILE A 958 -3.26 27.21 -12.38
C ILE A 958 -3.81 26.23 -11.34
N ALA A 959 -4.96 26.55 -10.75
CA ALA A 959 -5.63 25.73 -9.75
C ALA A 959 -6.00 24.34 -10.31
N SER A 960 -6.58 24.29 -11.51
CA SER A 960 -6.95 23.03 -12.16
C SER A 960 -5.72 22.19 -12.53
N SER A 961 -4.64 22.83 -13.01
CA SER A 961 -3.38 22.14 -13.33
C SER A 961 -2.79 21.51 -12.07
N TRP A 962 -2.69 22.29 -10.99
CA TRP A 962 -2.18 21.84 -9.71
C TRP A 962 -2.99 20.67 -9.16
N LEU A 963 -4.32 20.76 -9.15
CA LEU A 963 -5.20 19.74 -8.59
C LEU A 963 -5.04 18.40 -9.34
N VAL A 964 -5.21 18.40 -10.65
CA VAL A 964 -5.20 17.16 -11.46
C VAL A 964 -3.80 16.54 -11.52
N ARG A 965 -2.74 17.36 -11.63
CA ARG A 965 -1.35 16.86 -11.63
C ARG A 965 -0.96 16.26 -10.28
N THR A 966 -1.32 16.93 -9.18
CA THR A 966 -1.05 16.44 -7.82
C THR A 966 -1.83 15.16 -7.52
N ALA A 967 -3.11 15.11 -7.86
CA ALA A 967 -3.92 13.89 -7.76
C ALA A 967 -3.34 12.76 -8.63
N GLY A 968 -2.89 13.07 -9.85
CA GLY A 968 -2.23 12.14 -10.75
C GLY A 968 -0.92 11.58 -10.18
N ARG A 969 -0.12 12.42 -9.55
CA ARG A 969 1.13 12.05 -8.87
C ARG A 969 0.85 11.15 -7.67
N ARG A 970 -0.06 11.52 -6.77
CA ARG A 970 -0.46 10.67 -5.63
C ARG A 970 -1.03 9.32 -6.03
N CYS A 971 -1.86 9.30 -7.07
CA CYS A 971 -2.38 8.08 -7.66
C CYS A 971 -1.24 7.20 -8.20
N PHE A 972 -0.22 7.80 -8.81
CA PHE A 972 0.96 7.07 -9.30
C PHE A 972 1.86 6.58 -8.16
N GLU A 973 2.07 7.37 -7.11
CA GLU A 973 2.79 6.95 -5.91
C GLU A 973 2.13 5.71 -5.27
N LYS A 974 0.79 5.63 -5.29
CA LYS A 974 0.03 4.49 -4.72
C LYS A 974 -0.03 3.26 -5.61
N MET A 975 -0.14 3.43 -6.94
CA MET A 975 -0.43 2.32 -7.87
C MET A 975 0.68 2.05 -8.89
N GLY A 976 1.70 2.89 -8.97
CA GLY A 976 2.78 2.81 -9.95
C GLY A 976 2.24 2.68 -11.38
N ARG A 977 2.68 1.62 -12.10
CA ARG A 977 2.30 1.36 -13.49
C ARG A 977 0.79 1.15 -13.69
N SER A 978 0.08 0.65 -12.69
CA SER A 978 -1.37 0.37 -12.78
C SER A 978 -2.25 1.60 -12.54
N ALA A 979 -1.66 2.76 -12.25
CA ALA A 979 -2.39 4.02 -12.16
C ALA A 979 -3.29 4.24 -13.39
N ASN A 980 -4.52 4.65 -13.13
CA ASN A 980 -5.59 4.78 -14.12
C ASN A 980 -6.47 6.00 -13.79
N THR A 981 -7.31 6.43 -14.73
CA THR A 981 -8.14 7.64 -14.55
C THR A 981 -9.08 7.56 -13.33
N PRO A 982 -9.76 6.42 -13.04
CA PRO A 982 -10.53 6.28 -11.80
C PRO A 982 -9.71 6.51 -10.54
N GLY A 983 -8.49 5.98 -10.45
CA GLY A 983 -7.65 6.22 -9.28
C GLY A 983 -7.23 7.67 -9.11
N ILE A 984 -7.01 8.42 -10.20
CA ILE A 984 -6.73 9.86 -10.14
C ILE A 984 -7.96 10.61 -9.61
N LEU A 985 -9.14 10.21 -10.06
CA LEU A 985 -10.42 10.78 -9.63
C LEU A 985 -10.67 10.53 -8.13
N ASP A 986 -10.30 9.34 -7.61
CA ASP A 986 -10.43 8.98 -6.20
C ASP A 986 -9.48 9.77 -5.28
N GLU A 987 -8.39 10.35 -5.81
CA GLU A 987 -7.47 11.19 -5.03
C GLU A 987 -7.96 12.64 -4.83
N ILE A 988 -8.88 13.13 -5.66
CA ILE A 988 -9.37 14.52 -5.59
C ILE A 988 -10.01 14.85 -4.22
N PRO A 989 -10.92 14.02 -3.65
CA PRO A 989 -11.49 14.26 -2.32
C PRO A 989 -10.42 14.32 -1.22
N HIS A 990 -9.43 13.42 -1.27
CA HIS A 990 -8.35 13.39 -0.29
C HIS A 990 -7.49 14.64 -0.36
N LEU A 991 -7.18 15.10 -1.56
CA LEU A 991 -6.44 16.34 -1.75
C LEU A 991 -7.23 17.57 -1.28
N MET A 992 -8.55 17.61 -1.47
CA MET A 992 -9.39 18.67 -0.91
C MET A 992 -9.37 18.69 0.63
N MET A 993 -9.54 17.54 1.28
CA MET A 993 -9.50 17.45 2.75
C MET A 993 -8.15 17.90 3.31
N ASP A 994 -7.04 17.53 2.66
CA ASP A 994 -5.70 17.96 3.08
C ASP A 994 -5.51 19.48 3.00
N VAL A 995 -6.17 20.12 2.04
CA VAL A 995 -6.10 21.57 1.84
C VAL A 995 -6.97 22.31 2.87
N GLU A 996 -8.21 21.85 3.08
CA GLU A 996 -9.14 22.45 4.04
C GLU A 996 -8.63 22.31 5.49
N THR A 997 -8.01 21.17 5.83
CA THR A 997 -7.41 20.96 7.16
C THR A 997 -6.24 21.90 7.43
N ARG A 998 -5.40 22.20 6.42
CA ARG A 998 -4.30 23.18 6.54
C ARG A 998 -4.80 24.61 6.81
N GLU A 999 -5.86 25.06 6.15
CA GLU A 999 -6.49 26.36 6.45
C GLU A 999 -6.98 26.45 7.90
N THR A 1000 -7.53 25.36 8.45
CA THR A 1000 -8.01 25.36 9.86
C THR A 1000 -6.86 25.40 10.87
N THR A 1001 -5.70 24.81 10.57
CA THR A 1001 -4.53 24.88 11.48
C THR A 1001 -3.85 26.24 11.46
N ASP A 1002 -3.80 26.91 10.30
CA ASP A 1002 -3.17 28.24 10.20
C ASP A 1002 -4.05 29.34 10.79
N THR A 1003 -5.38 29.20 10.75
CA THR A 1003 -6.30 30.15 11.40
C THR A 1003 -6.27 30.05 12.93
N VAL A 1004 -6.13 28.85 13.51
CA VAL A 1004 -6.05 28.63 14.97
C VAL A 1004 -4.74 29.13 15.59
N HIS A 1005 -3.68 29.30 14.81
CA HIS A 1005 -2.41 29.90 15.27
C HIS A 1005 -2.32 31.42 15.07
N SER A 1006 -3.31 32.03 14.41
CA SER A 1006 -3.40 33.48 14.18
C SER A 1006 -4.37 34.22 15.11
N SER A 1007 -5.10 33.48 15.95
CA SER A 1007 -5.94 33.98 17.05
C SER A 1007 -5.24 33.75 18.39
#